data_AF-A0AAD5U840-F1
#
_entry.id   AF-A0AAD5U840-F1
#
_cell.length_a   1.000
_cell.length_b   1.000
_cell.length_c   1.000
_cell.angle_alpha   90.00
_cell.angle_beta   90.00
_cell.angle_gamma   90.00
#
_symmetry.space_group_name_H-M   'P 1'
#
loop_
_entity.id
_entity.type
_entity.pdbx_description
1 polymer ?
#
loop_
_entity_poly.entity_id
_entity_poly.type
_entity_poly.pdbx_seq_one_letter_code
_entity_poly.pdbx_strand_id
1 'polypeptide(L)'
;MQERIEQFFINRPENTEIEARFFGYFAKKDSMVRVLEKYQSNIINISYTECRCKSSTNKNSTYRLRNNVELTCKTMLIRENFEDMWFNICVSSEEPVDITRKDEIFGQHPELIHINRYRIVYKDCYIDFGENVEVEITPQSTSESLYEAITWIIKELQDSSEIVTKTTFSMINNIKKSIDIVKPVTLTRYNVDLLEKAICISPKYDGERRLLILHGGKTIDVDMTDKIRFLDIPYRGMENVTVLDCELIADQYHIMEILIFNGKNLKDEGFAERIQHRENFGFHVKEYYLLNKLEDIMELYKHCTNPPAGHSINMPIDGIIIVTEHKILKWKPIITVDLRFSDNVPEKYQGWKIVDTNRNSSTGSLLTTNLLAGSVPLNIVCEFIINYKNRTLTFYRPRPDKAKPNSKKVFDSNTKFPIDDNAMKGIGFLFLRQYISLEKSSMLSTVYNNVKDKVLIDVGSGIGNDVNKWKTLKYKKIYCIEPRKEYIDIMYSRYGKSKNITTICDYISGYDNFSKRLPKASDVVSLFLCMQLFTNHDFEGLGKLLMSNLKIGGKLIGIICHNVEDYNDGILTCRRDNAFYTLTMKGTSVQNSRENIIDVDYIHSWILSLGFVNDFFVNIENRKYMPQNERKVLGWYMKFQYTKINP
;
A
#
# COMPACT_ATOMS: atom_id res chain seq x y z
N MET A 1 48.76 -0.40 8.88
CA MET A 1 48.16 0.85 9.42
C MET A 1 49.25 1.75 9.97
N GLN A 2 50.01 1.28 10.97
CA GLN A 2 51.13 2.01 11.58
C GLN A 2 52.15 2.56 10.55
N GLU A 3 52.69 1.71 9.67
CA GLU A 3 53.63 2.16 8.62
C GLU A 3 53.07 3.29 7.73
N ARG A 4 51.76 3.26 7.42
CA ARG A 4 51.10 4.32 6.64
C ARG A 4 50.92 5.59 7.45
N ILE A 5 50.60 5.49 8.74
CA ILE A 5 50.53 6.64 9.67
C ILE A 5 51.91 7.30 9.77
N GLU A 6 52.98 6.52 9.92
CA GLU A 6 54.35 7.03 10.02
C GLU A 6 54.75 7.87 8.80
N GLN A 7 54.32 7.50 7.59
CA GLN A 7 54.59 8.28 6.38
C GLN A 7 53.98 9.70 6.42
N PHE A 8 52.86 9.91 7.12
CA PHE A 8 52.29 11.24 7.31
C PHE A 8 53.09 12.10 8.28
N PHE A 9 53.70 11.48 9.29
CA PHE A 9 54.54 12.18 10.26
C PHE A 9 55.91 12.54 9.67
N ILE A 10 56.51 11.63 8.89
CA ILE A 10 57.81 11.86 8.24
C ILE A 10 57.73 13.03 7.26
N ASN A 11 56.62 13.14 6.52
CA ASN A 11 56.45 14.16 5.48
C ASN A 11 55.64 15.39 5.95
N ARG A 12 55.47 15.58 7.26
CA ARG A 12 54.59 16.60 7.83
C ARG A 12 55.19 18.00 7.62
N PRO A 13 54.54 18.89 6.84
CA PRO A 13 54.94 20.29 6.79
C PRO A 13 54.75 20.97 8.15
N GLU A 14 55.61 21.92 8.49
CA GLU A 14 55.40 22.83 9.62
C GLU A 14 54.03 23.48 9.50
N ASN A 15 53.25 23.52 10.59
CA ASN A 15 51.87 24.05 10.65
C ASN A 15 50.77 23.20 9.99
N THR A 16 50.90 21.87 10.03
CA THR A 16 49.82 20.96 9.63
C THR A 16 49.20 20.21 10.80
N GLU A 17 47.89 20.06 10.79
CA GLU A 17 47.09 19.23 11.70
C GLU A 17 46.87 17.86 11.03
N ILE A 18 47.07 16.77 11.79
CA ILE A 18 46.73 15.41 11.37
C ILE A 18 45.54 14.97 12.21
N GLU A 19 44.48 14.51 11.54
CA GLU A 19 43.26 14.06 12.19
C GLU A 19 42.82 12.71 11.60
N ALA A 20 42.50 11.74 12.44
CA ALA A 20 41.80 10.53 12.03
C ALA A 20 40.29 10.75 12.19
N ARG A 21 39.58 10.88 11.07
CA ARG A 21 38.12 11.09 11.05
C ARG A 21 37.41 9.77 10.84
N PHE A 22 36.74 9.27 11.86
CA PHE A 22 35.92 8.09 11.75
C PHE A 22 34.62 8.41 11.01
N PHE A 23 34.19 7.52 10.14
CA PHE A 23 32.98 7.70 9.33
C PHE A 23 32.13 6.42 9.33
N GLY A 24 30.80 6.59 9.37
CA GLY A 24 29.84 5.49 9.40
C GLY A 24 28.72 5.73 10.41
N TYR A 25 27.71 4.86 10.40
CA TYR A 25 26.51 5.01 11.25
C TYR A 25 26.80 4.99 12.76
N PHE A 26 27.94 4.43 13.16
CA PHE A 26 28.38 4.30 14.56
C PHE A 26 29.00 5.59 15.14
N ALA A 27 29.36 6.56 14.29
CA ALA A 27 29.91 7.85 14.73
C ALA A 27 28.82 8.90 15.04
N LYS A 28 27.54 8.49 15.04
CA LYS A 28 26.43 9.39 15.42
C LYS A 28 26.52 9.72 16.90
N LYS A 29 26.31 11.00 17.21
CA LYS A 29 26.37 11.61 18.55
C LYS A 29 25.82 10.72 19.67
N ASP A 30 24.64 10.11 19.49
CA ASP A 30 23.96 9.34 20.55
C ASP A 30 24.68 8.05 20.95
N SER A 31 25.26 7.31 19.99
CA SER A 31 26.07 6.11 20.28
C SER A 31 27.37 6.48 20.99
N MET A 32 27.92 7.64 20.65
CA MET A 32 29.17 8.13 21.23
C MET A 32 28.97 8.73 22.62
N VAL A 33 27.84 9.38 22.90
CA VAL A 33 27.50 9.88 24.24
C VAL A 33 27.52 8.76 25.28
N ARG A 34 27.05 7.54 24.95
CA ARG A 34 27.10 6.40 25.87
C ARG A 34 28.51 5.81 26.07
N VAL A 35 29.36 5.83 25.03
CA VAL A 35 30.79 5.50 25.20
C VAL A 35 31.48 6.55 26.09
N LEU A 36 31.15 7.83 25.88
CA LEU A 36 31.64 8.97 26.66
C LEU A 36 31.19 8.97 28.12
N GLU A 37 30.01 8.44 28.43
CA GLU A 37 29.51 8.34 29.81
C GLU A 37 30.47 7.56 30.72
N LYS A 38 31.22 6.59 30.17
CA LYS A 38 32.26 5.85 30.89
C LYS A 38 33.49 6.71 31.27
N TYR A 39 33.67 7.86 30.63
CA TYR A 39 34.83 8.74 30.78
C TYR A 39 34.45 10.15 31.26
N GLN A 40 33.26 10.32 31.86
CA GLN A 40 32.71 11.63 32.27
C GLN A 40 33.67 12.51 33.07
N SER A 41 34.57 11.94 33.86
CA SER A 41 35.53 12.71 34.68
C SER A 41 36.57 13.48 33.86
N ASN A 42 36.74 13.18 32.57
CA ASN A 42 37.83 13.71 31.73
C ASN A 42 37.32 14.48 30.49
N ILE A 43 36.04 14.84 30.44
CA ILE A 43 35.43 15.48 29.27
C ILE A 43 35.60 17.01 29.32
N ILE A 44 36.17 17.58 28.25
CA ILE A 44 36.23 19.02 28.02
C ILE A 44 35.20 19.37 26.94
N ASN A 45 34.36 20.39 27.19
CA ASN A 45 33.40 20.87 26.19
C ASN A 45 34.05 21.98 25.35
N ILE A 46 34.00 21.86 24.02
CA ILE A 46 34.55 22.84 23.09
C ILE A 46 33.47 23.26 22.11
N SER A 47 33.30 24.57 21.97
CA SER A 47 32.38 25.18 21.01
C SER A 47 33.10 26.17 20.10
N TYR A 48 32.81 26.10 18.81
CA TYR A 48 33.29 27.06 17.82
C TYR A 48 32.33 27.13 16.63
N THR A 49 32.49 28.15 15.79
CA THR A 49 31.65 28.33 14.59
C THR A 49 32.49 28.09 13.34
N GLU A 50 32.04 27.20 12.46
CA GLU A 50 32.66 26.96 11.15
C GLU A 50 31.80 27.55 10.03
N CYS A 51 32.47 28.12 9.04
CA CYS A 51 31.90 28.52 7.76
C CYS A 51 32.60 27.73 6.65
N ARG A 52 31.83 26.92 5.91
CA ARG A 52 32.38 26.10 4.81
C ARG A 52 32.27 26.87 3.50
N CYS A 53 33.41 27.25 2.93
CA CYS A 53 33.46 27.97 1.67
C CYS A 53 33.76 27.00 0.53
N LYS A 54 32.77 26.75 -0.33
CA LYS A 54 33.03 26.09 -1.62
C LYS A 54 33.47 27.15 -2.62
N SER A 55 34.78 27.34 -2.80
CA SER A 55 35.26 28.22 -3.87
C SER A 55 35.02 27.58 -5.24
N SER A 56 34.91 28.41 -6.27
CA SER A 56 34.89 27.98 -7.68
C SER A 56 36.22 27.36 -8.15
N THR A 57 37.28 27.43 -7.34
CA THR A 57 38.66 27.03 -7.66
C THR A 57 39.09 25.69 -7.05
N ASN A 58 38.13 24.81 -6.71
CA ASN A 58 38.36 23.42 -6.28
C ASN A 58 39.11 23.20 -4.94
N LYS A 59 39.37 24.23 -4.13
CA LYS A 59 39.90 24.04 -2.77
C LYS A 59 38.78 24.15 -1.73
N ASN A 60 38.53 23.04 -1.02
CA ASN A 60 37.62 23.00 0.13
C ASN A 60 38.30 23.67 1.33
N SER A 61 38.18 24.99 1.45
CA SER A 61 38.66 25.75 2.61
C SER A 61 37.54 25.90 3.63
N THR A 62 37.86 25.67 4.91
CA THR A 62 36.93 25.84 6.03
C THR A 62 37.45 26.95 6.92
N TYR A 63 36.67 28.02 7.10
CA TYR A 63 37.02 29.09 8.02
C TYR A 63 36.46 28.77 9.39
N ARG A 64 37.31 28.81 10.42
CA ARG A 64 36.97 28.47 11.80
C ARG A 64 37.13 29.70 12.66
N LEU A 65 36.05 30.10 13.34
CA LEU A 65 36.05 31.18 14.31
C LEU A 65 35.98 30.59 15.72
N ARG A 66 37.09 30.65 16.45
CA ARG A 66 37.21 30.17 17.83
C ARG A 66 37.01 31.35 18.80
N ASN A 67 36.12 31.17 19.78
CA ASN A 67 35.85 32.14 20.87
C ASN A 67 35.58 33.59 20.42
N ASN A 68 35.10 33.81 19.19
CA ASN A 68 34.94 35.12 18.55
C ASN A 68 36.22 35.98 18.41
N VAL A 69 37.40 35.42 18.64
CA VAL A 69 38.66 36.19 18.67
C VAL A 69 39.72 35.68 17.69
N GLU A 70 39.64 34.43 17.27
CA GLU A 70 40.62 33.80 16.39
C GLU A 70 39.93 33.26 15.15
N LEU A 71 40.38 33.72 13.98
CA LEU A 71 39.89 33.26 12.68
C LEU A 71 41.02 32.52 11.97
N THR A 72 40.80 31.25 11.63
CA THR A 72 41.75 30.45 10.85
C THR A 72 41.11 29.91 9.58
N CYS A 73 41.93 29.72 8.55
CA CYS A 73 41.56 29.02 7.32
C CYS A 73 42.18 27.62 7.36
N LYS A 74 41.33 26.60 7.51
CA LYS A 74 41.73 25.20 7.44
C LYS A 74 41.63 24.73 5.99
N THR A 75 42.76 24.31 5.42
CA THR A 75 42.84 23.77 4.05
C THR A 75 43.27 22.31 4.08
N MET A 76 42.45 21.43 3.52
CA MET A 76 42.77 20.00 3.42
C MET A 76 43.87 19.79 2.38
N LEU A 77 45.00 19.21 2.81
CA LEU A 77 46.16 18.92 1.97
C LEU A 77 46.10 17.48 1.44
N ILE A 78 45.89 16.52 2.34
CA ILE A 78 45.86 15.10 2.02
C ILE A 78 44.68 14.45 2.71
N ARG A 79 44.04 13.51 2.02
CA ARG A 79 43.04 12.62 2.59
C ARG A 79 43.31 11.21 2.11
N GLU A 80 43.61 10.33 3.05
CA GLU A 80 43.77 8.91 2.77
C GLU A 80 42.67 8.11 3.45
N ASN A 81 41.98 7.28 2.67
CA ASN A 81 40.87 6.50 3.17
C ASN A 81 41.36 5.12 3.65
N PHE A 82 41.04 4.79 4.90
CA PHE A 82 41.20 3.44 5.46
C PHE A 82 39.81 2.80 5.50
N GLU A 83 39.25 2.49 4.32
CA GLU A 83 37.86 2.04 4.20
C GLU A 83 37.57 0.79 5.04
N ASP A 84 38.55 -0.09 5.21
CA ASP A 84 38.38 -1.33 5.98
C ASP A 84 38.45 -1.13 7.49
N MET A 85 38.88 0.05 7.95
CA MET A 85 39.05 0.41 9.36
C MET A 85 38.19 1.61 9.80
N TRP A 86 37.29 2.09 8.94
CA TRP A 86 36.29 3.11 9.21
C TRP A 86 36.78 4.51 9.57
N PHE A 87 38.00 4.88 9.19
CA PHE A 87 38.49 6.24 9.35
C PHE A 87 39.28 6.72 8.14
N ASN A 88 39.33 8.03 7.98
CA ASN A 88 40.23 8.67 7.04
C ASN A 88 41.30 9.40 7.83
N ILE A 89 42.54 9.35 7.37
CA ILE A 89 43.54 10.29 7.85
C ILE A 89 43.44 11.52 6.96
N CYS A 90 43.14 12.65 7.58
CA CYS A 90 43.19 13.95 6.93
C CYS A 90 44.41 14.70 7.45
N VAL A 91 45.15 15.31 6.54
CA VAL A 91 46.20 16.28 6.86
C VAL A 91 45.74 17.62 6.31
N SER A 92 45.76 18.63 7.17
CA SER A 92 45.31 19.98 6.81
C SER A 92 46.28 21.03 7.33
N SER A 93 46.46 22.13 6.60
CA SER A 93 47.09 23.32 7.16
C SER A 93 46.04 24.21 7.83
N GLU A 94 46.39 24.84 8.95
CA GLU A 94 45.64 25.95 9.52
C GLU A 94 46.48 27.22 9.38
N GLU A 95 45.95 28.21 8.65
CA GLU A 95 46.60 29.51 8.49
C GLU A 95 45.77 30.58 9.22
N PRO A 96 46.39 31.47 10.02
CA PRO A 96 45.68 32.57 10.64
C PRO A 96 45.15 33.53 9.57
N VAL A 97 43.93 33.99 9.75
CA VAL A 97 43.27 34.99 8.90
C VAL A 97 42.99 36.22 9.76
N ASP A 98 43.17 37.40 9.16
CA ASP A 98 42.83 38.66 9.82
C ASP A 98 41.36 38.64 10.28
N ILE A 99 41.15 38.73 11.59
CA ILE A 99 39.84 38.69 12.24
C ILE A 99 38.92 39.81 11.77
N THR A 100 39.47 40.93 11.30
CA THR A 100 38.69 42.05 10.74
C THR A 100 37.91 41.66 9.49
N ARG A 101 38.29 40.56 8.83
CA ARG A 101 37.60 39.97 7.67
C ARG A 101 36.46 39.01 8.03
N LYS A 102 36.18 38.82 9.32
CA LYS A 102 35.11 37.91 9.78
C LYS A 102 33.76 38.24 9.12
N ASP A 103 33.36 39.51 9.14
CA ASP A 103 32.04 39.89 8.62
C ASP A 103 31.95 39.76 7.10
N GLU A 104 33.06 40.01 6.39
CA GLU A 104 33.19 39.76 4.95
C GLU A 104 32.99 38.27 4.62
N ILE A 105 33.70 37.40 5.32
CA ILE A 105 33.69 35.94 5.07
C ILE A 105 32.37 35.31 5.52
N PHE A 106 31.88 35.64 6.72
CA PHE A 106 30.67 35.03 7.28
C PHE A 106 29.38 35.65 6.71
N GLY A 107 29.42 36.89 6.22
CA GLY A 107 28.28 37.57 5.61
C GLY A 107 27.96 37.11 4.18
N GLN A 108 28.93 36.54 3.45
CA GLN A 108 28.78 36.10 2.06
C GLN A 108 28.36 34.63 1.91
N HIS A 109 28.28 33.87 3.00
CA HIS A 109 28.06 32.42 2.96
C HIS A 109 26.87 31.99 3.83
N PRO A 110 25.83 31.36 3.23
CA PRO A 110 24.57 31.07 3.93
C PRO A 110 24.63 29.87 4.90
N GLU A 111 25.74 29.12 4.95
CA GLU A 111 25.86 27.89 5.76
C GLU A 111 26.82 28.08 6.95
N LEU A 112 26.33 28.79 7.98
CA LEU A 112 27.00 28.83 9.28
C LEU A 112 26.68 27.57 10.07
N ILE A 113 27.71 26.84 10.49
CA ILE A 113 27.58 25.62 11.29
C ILE A 113 28.18 25.88 12.67
N HIS A 114 27.33 25.94 13.69
CA HIS A 114 27.78 25.93 15.07
C HIS A 114 28.15 24.50 15.47
N ILE A 115 29.41 24.29 15.85
CA ILE A 115 29.93 22.98 16.23
C ILE A 115 30.16 22.95 17.73
N ASN A 116 29.55 21.96 18.38
CA ASN A 116 29.80 21.60 19.77
C ASN A 116 30.40 20.20 19.81
N ARG A 117 31.57 20.05 20.42
CA ARG A 117 32.29 18.78 20.57
C ARG A 117 32.61 18.51 22.03
N TYR A 118 32.58 17.24 22.39
CA TYR A 118 33.15 16.74 23.64
C TYR A 118 34.56 16.25 23.33
N ARG A 119 35.55 16.64 24.12
CA ARG A 119 36.96 16.27 23.93
C ARG A 119 37.48 15.44 25.10
N ILE A 120 38.19 14.37 24.80
CA ILE A 120 38.99 13.57 25.75
C ILE A 120 40.45 13.63 25.34
N VAL A 121 41.37 13.62 26.30
CA VAL A 121 42.81 13.45 26.04
C VAL A 121 43.18 11.98 26.26
N TYR A 122 43.76 11.33 25.25
CA TYR A 122 44.24 9.95 25.34
C TYR A 122 45.61 9.83 24.68
N LYS A 123 46.63 9.42 25.44
CA LYS A 123 48.02 9.26 24.97
C LYS A 123 48.47 10.39 24.05
N ASP A 124 48.34 11.62 24.56
CA ASP A 124 48.70 12.86 23.87
C ASP A 124 47.90 13.16 22.59
N CYS A 125 46.77 12.50 22.35
CA CYS A 125 45.82 12.84 21.28
C CYS A 125 44.55 13.44 21.87
N TYR A 126 43.91 14.35 21.12
CA TYR A 126 42.57 14.81 21.39
C TYR A 126 41.57 13.94 20.64
N ILE A 127 40.62 13.37 21.37
CA ILE A 127 39.51 12.62 20.80
C ILE A 127 38.27 13.47 20.91
N ASP A 128 37.85 13.99 19.78
CA ASP A 128 36.72 14.89 19.60
C ASP A 128 35.48 14.11 19.18
N PHE A 129 34.38 14.34 19.88
CA PHE A 129 33.10 13.69 19.65
C PHE A 129 32.04 14.75 19.31
N GLY A 130 31.64 14.81 18.04
CA GLY A 130 30.61 15.71 17.52
C GLY A 130 29.59 14.96 16.66
N GLU A 131 29.38 15.43 15.42
CA GLU A 131 28.65 14.64 14.41
C GLU A 131 29.42 13.41 13.94
N ASN A 132 30.75 13.45 14.08
CA ASN A 132 31.69 12.35 13.84
C ASN A 132 32.67 12.25 15.02
N VAL A 133 33.43 11.15 15.07
CA VAL A 133 34.55 10.99 15.99
C VAL A 133 35.84 11.36 15.26
N GLU A 134 36.62 12.25 15.84
CA GLU A 134 37.88 12.73 15.27
C GLU A 134 39.00 12.53 16.30
N VAL A 135 40.13 11.95 15.88
CA VAL A 135 41.35 11.90 16.69
C VAL A 135 42.31 12.91 16.13
N GLU A 136 42.43 14.04 16.80
CA GLU A 136 43.34 15.12 16.48
C GLU A 136 44.65 14.94 17.27
N ILE A 137 45.79 15.07 16.60
CA ILE A 137 47.08 14.98 17.27
C ILE A 137 47.45 16.31 17.95
N THR A 138 48.10 16.24 19.11
CA THR A 138 48.75 17.38 19.75
C THR A 138 50.15 17.60 19.15
N PRO A 139 50.80 18.76 19.41
CA PRO A 139 52.20 18.98 19.03
C PRO A 139 53.16 17.94 19.62
N GLN A 140 52.81 17.30 20.74
CA GLN A 140 53.61 16.27 21.41
C GLN A 140 53.31 14.85 20.93
N SER A 141 52.25 14.63 20.13
CA SER A 141 51.91 13.29 19.66
C SER A 141 52.97 12.71 18.75
N THR A 142 53.21 11.40 18.91
CA THR A 142 53.98 10.59 17.96
C THR A 142 53.03 9.86 17.00
N SER A 143 53.59 9.29 15.92
CA SER A 143 52.83 8.36 15.07
C SER A 143 52.32 7.15 15.85
N GLU A 144 53.08 6.69 16.85
CA GLU A 144 52.70 5.62 17.77
C GLU A 144 51.51 6.04 18.64
N SER A 145 51.54 7.24 19.23
CA SER A 145 50.43 7.81 20.00
C SER A 145 49.12 7.85 19.19
N LEU A 146 49.18 8.30 17.93
CA LEU A 146 48.01 8.33 17.04
C LEU A 146 47.53 6.91 16.69
N TYR A 147 48.45 6.00 16.37
CA TYR A 147 48.13 4.60 16.08
C TYR A 147 47.44 3.92 17.27
N GLU A 148 47.95 4.12 18.48
CA GLU A 148 47.38 3.57 19.70
C GLU A 148 46.00 4.18 20.01
N ALA A 149 45.83 5.49 19.82
CA ALA A 149 44.53 6.15 19.99
C ALA A 149 43.48 5.62 18.98
N ILE A 150 43.85 5.48 17.70
CA ILE A 150 42.99 4.89 16.66
C ILE A 150 42.64 3.44 17.02
N THR A 151 43.63 2.63 17.41
CA THR A 151 43.42 1.22 17.75
C THR A 151 42.54 1.06 18.99
N TRP A 152 42.73 1.92 19.98
CA TRP A 152 41.89 1.98 21.17
C TRP A 152 40.44 2.31 20.81
N ILE A 153 40.20 3.34 19.99
CA ILE A 153 38.86 3.66 19.49
C ILE A 153 38.27 2.48 18.73
N ILE A 154 39.01 1.88 17.78
CA ILE A 154 38.54 0.72 17.02
C ILE A 154 38.11 -0.40 17.97
N LYS A 155 38.91 -0.68 19.00
CA LYS A 155 38.60 -1.72 19.99
C LYS A 155 37.35 -1.38 20.81
N GLU A 156 37.25 -0.18 21.36
CA GLU A 156 36.05 0.26 22.09
C GLU A 156 34.80 0.24 21.21
N LEU A 157 34.94 0.58 19.93
CA LEU A 157 33.86 0.52 18.96
C LEU A 157 33.48 -0.93 18.60
N GLN A 158 34.44 -1.85 18.51
CA GLN A 158 34.22 -3.27 18.20
C GLN A 158 33.62 -4.05 19.38
N ASP A 159 34.08 -3.76 20.60
CA ASP A 159 33.62 -4.42 21.83
C ASP A 159 32.25 -3.90 22.30
N SER A 160 31.82 -2.75 21.77
CA SER A 160 30.48 -2.23 22.04
C SER A 160 29.40 -3.06 21.37
N SER A 161 28.50 -3.63 22.18
CA SER A 161 27.26 -4.26 21.70
C SER A 161 26.33 -3.29 20.98
N GLU A 162 26.55 -1.98 21.10
CA GLU A 162 25.72 -0.91 20.54
C GLU A 162 26.18 -0.44 19.15
N ILE A 163 27.28 -0.98 18.61
CA ILE A 163 27.90 -0.48 17.38
C ILE A 163 27.75 -1.45 16.19
N VAL A 164 27.31 -0.90 15.05
CA VAL A 164 27.20 -1.62 13.77
C VAL A 164 28.54 -1.61 13.06
N THR A 165 29.23 -2.75 13.01
CA THR A 165 30.47 -2.91 12.23
C THR A 165 30.24 -2.77 10.71
N LYS A 166 31.28 -2.51 9.90
CA LYS A 166 31.18 -2.53 8.40
C LYS A 166 30.51 -3.81 7.93
N THR A 167 30.95 -4.92 8.50
CA THR A 167 30.53 -6.26 8.12
C THR A 167 29.06 -6.44 8.42
N THR A 168 28.61 -6.06 9.62
CA THR A 168 27.20 -6.09 10.00
C THR A 168 26.36 -5.15 9.13
N PHE A 169 26.83 -3.93 8.85
CA PHE A 169 26.09 -2.97 8.01
C PHE A 169 26.00 -3.43 6.55
N SER A 170 27.10 -3.92 5.99
CA SER A 170 27.17 -4.51 4.65
C SER A 170 26.26 -5.72 4.57
N MET A 171 26.27 -6.59 5.58
CA MET A 171 25.36 -7.72 5.71
C MET A 171 23.90 -7.25 5.73
N ILE A 172 23.52 -6.27 6.57
CA ILE A 172 22.15 -5.72 6.64
C ILE A 172 21.73 -5.15 5.27
N ASN A 173 22.62 -4.41 4.60
CA ASN A 173 22.32 -3.86 3.28
C ASN A 173 22.17 -4.94 2.21
N ASN A 174 23.02 -5.97 2.23
CA ASN A 174 22.93 -7.10 1.31
C ASN A 174 21.65 -7.89 1.55
N ILE A 175 21.32 -8.14 2.81
CA ILE A 175 20.05 -8.73 3.25
C ILE A 175 18.88 -7.92 2.69
N LYS A 176 18.84 -6.60 2.92
CA LYS A 176 17.75 -5.76 2.42
C LYS A 176 17.66 -5.72 0.90
N LYS A 177 18.79 -5.74 0.19
CA LYS A 177 18.81 -5.85 -1.28
C LYS A 177 18.28 -7.19 -1.77
N SER A 178 18.56 -8.27 -1.04
CA SER A 178 18.06 -9.63 -1.35
C SER A 178 16.60 -9.84 -0.96
N ILE A 179 16.11 -9.10 0.05
CA ILE A 179 14.76 -9.24 0.58
C ILE A 179 13.86 -8.19 -0.07
N ASP A 180 13.16 -8.59 -1.13
CA ASP A 180 11.94 -7.90 -1.57
C ASP A 180 10.82 -8.03 -0.52
N ILE A 181 10.66 -7.01 0.32
CA ILE A 181 9.60 -6.96 1.33
C ILE A 181 8.28 -6.69 0.62
N VAL A 182 7.42 -7.71 0.58
CA VAL A 182 6.10 -7.59 -0.07
C VAL A 182 5.26 -6.56 0.68
N LYS A 183 4.83 -5.53 -0.04
CA LYS A 183 3.93 -4.50 0.48
C LYS A 183 2.48 -4.92 0.27
N PRO A 184 1.63 -4.90 1.32
CA PRO A 184 0.23 -5.24 1.17
C PRO A 184 -0.50 -4.31 0.19
N VAL A 185 -1.29 -4.88 -0.70
CA VAL A 185 -2.13 -4.18 -1.66
C VAL A 185 -3.52 -3.99 -1.07
N THR A 186 -4.14 -2.82 -1.24
CA THR A 186 -5.51 -2.59 -0.76
C THR A 186 -6.49 -3.54 -1.46
N LEU A 187 -7.35 -4.19 -0.70
CA LEU A 187 -8.49 -4.95 -1.20
C LEU A 187 -9.56 -3.96 -1.69
N THR A 188 -9.95 -4.11 -2.94
CA THR A 188 -10.88 -3.26 -3.68
C THR A 188 -11.85 -4.15 -4.45
N ARG A 189 -12.88 -3.55 -5.06
CA ARG A 189 -13.80 -4.30 -5.92
C ARG A 189 -13.12 -4.95 -7.14
N TYR A 190 -11.96 -4.45 -7.57
CA TYR A 190 -11.26 -4.95 -8.76
C TYR A 190 -10.41 -6.19 -8.52
N ASN A 191 -10.02 -6.45 -7.27
CA ASN A 191 -9.15 -7.55 -6.91
C ASN A 191 -9.80 -8.43 -5.82
N VAL A 192 -11.12 -8.35 -5.68
CA VAL A 192 -11.90 -9.16 -4.74
C VAL A 192 -11.90 -10.64 -5.10
N ASP A 193 -11.70 -10.96 -6.38
CA ASP A 193 -11.50 -12.31 -6.89
C ASP A 193 -10.27 -13.00 -6.31
N LEU A 194 -9.27 -12.23 -5.86
CA LEU A 194 -8.09 -12.77 -5.18
C LEU A 194 -8.42 -13.40 -3.82
N LEU A 195 -9.58 -13.10 -3.23
CA LEU A 195 -10.04 -13.79 -2.03
C LEU A 195 -10.18 -15.29 -2.28
N GLU A 196 -10.49 -15.73 -3.50
CA GLU A 196 -10.51 -17.15 -3.89
C GLU A 196 -9.17 -17.86 -3.72
N LYS A 197 -8.07 -17.10 -3.67
CA LYS A 197 -6.71 -17.61 -3.47
C LYS A 197 -6.17 -17.30 -2.08
N ALA A 198 -7.01 -16.83 -1.17
CA ALA A 198 -6.60 -16.53 0.19
C ALA A 198 -6.35 -17.81 0.98
N ILE A 199 -5.21 -17.82 1.68
CA ILE A 199 -4.68 -18.94 2.47
C ILE A 199 -4.97 -18.69 3.95
N CYS A 200 -4.66 -17.48 4.42
CA CYS A 200 -4.86 -17.10 5.81
C CYS A 200 -5.20 -15.62 5.94
N ILE A 201 -5.66 -15.27 7.13
CA ILE A 201 -5.99 -13.91 7.53
C ILE A 201 -5.39 -13.61 8.91
N SER A 202 -5.00 -12.37 9.13
CA SER A 202 -4.59 -11.88 10.45
C SER A 202 -5.18 -10.50 10.72
N PRO A 203 -5.30 -10.09 11.98
CA PRO A 203 -5.55 -8.69 12.32
C PRO A 203 -4.50 -7.78 11.67
N LYS A 204 -4.92 -6.60 11.22
CA LYS A 204 -3.99 -5.53 10.87
C LYS A 204 -3.89 -4.60 12.07
N TYR A 205 -2.75 -4.66 12.76
CA TYR A 205 -2.46 -3.72 13.83
C TYR A 205 -2.01 -2.37 13.24
N ASP A 206 -2.06 -1.33 14.07
CA ASP A 206 -1.46 -0.01 13.75
C ASP A 206 -0.06 0.10 14.37
N GLY A 207 0.82 -0.88 14.07
CA GLY A 207 2.20 -0.87 14.51
C GLY A 207 3.17 -0.31 13.48
N GLU A 208 4.43 -0.19 13.90
CA GLU A 208 5.53 0.16 13.00
C GLU A 208 6.15 -1.12 12.44
N ARG A 209 6.19 -1.25 11.11
CA ARG A 209 6.88 -2.39 10.49
C ARG A 209 8.38 -2.29 10.73
N ARG A 210 8.99 -3.39 11.19
CA ARG A 210 10.42 -3.51 11.53
C ARG A 210 10.98 -4.80 10.95
N LEU A 211 12.29 -4.85 10.71
CA LEU A 211 13.00 -6.11 10.53
C LEU A 211 13.79 -6.40 11.81
N LEU A 212 13.70 -7.62 12.32
CA LEU A 212 14.63 -8.12 13.32
C LEU A 212 15.64 -9.04 12.65
N ILE A 213 16.92 -8.74 12.81
CA ILE A 213 18.02 -9.53 12.28
C ILE A 213 18.75 -10.17 13.45
N LEU A 214 18.79 -11.50 13.46
CA LEU A 214 19.45 -12.30 14.47
C LEU A 214 20.74 -12.86 13.87
N HIS A 215 21.89 -12.53 14.45
CA HIS A 215 23.19 -13.01 13.96
C HIS A 215 24.26 -12.94 15.06
N GLY A 216 25.02 -14.01 15.24
CA GLY A 216 26.18 -14.03 16.15
C GLY A 216 25.81 -13.67 17.60
N GLY A 217 24.65 -14.13 18.07
CA GLY A 217 24.15 -13.82 19.42
C GLY A 217 23.51 -12.44 19.58
N LYS A 218 23.53 -11.60 18.54
CA LYS A 218 22.99 -10.23 18.57
C LYS A 218 21.59 -10.17 17.94
N THR A 219 20.76 -9.29 18.48
CA THR A 219 19.44 -8.93 17.92
C THR A 219 19.49 -7.49 17.42
N ILE A 220 19.18 -7.28 16.15
CA ILE A 220 19.28 -5.98 15.47
C ILE A 220 17.89 -5.59 14.94
N ASP A 221 17.35 -4.48 15.44
CA ASP A 221 16.13 -3.84 14.90
C ASP A 221 16.50 -2.88 13.77
N VAL A 222 15.83 -3.02 12.64
CA VAL A 222 15.95 -2.14 11.48
C VAL A 222 14.58 -1.60 11.12
N ASP A 223 14.42 -0.29 11.16
CA ASP A 223 13.18 0.37 10.72
C ASP A 223 13.10 0.52 9.20
N MET A 224 11.92 0.88 8.68
CA MET A 224 11.71 1.07 7.24
C MET A 224 12.39 2.33 6.68
N THR A 225 13.06 3.13 7.51
CA THR A 225 13.89 4.29 7.16
C THR A 225 15.38 4.03 7.31
N ASP A 226 15.76 2.78 7.58
CA ASP A 226 17.14 2.30 7.72
C ASP A 226 17.84 2.78 8.99
N LYS A 227 17.09 3.14 10.03
CA LYS A 227 17.66 3.30 11.38
C LYS A 227 17.85 1.92 11.99
N ILE A 228 19.02 1.73 12.58
CA ILE A 228 19.44 0.47 13.18
C ILE A 228 19.54 0.66 14.69
N ARG A 229 19.00 -0.28 15.47
CA ARG A 229 19.13 -0.34 16.93
C ARG A 229 19.55 -1.76 17.33
N PHE A 230 20.48 -1.87 18.26
CA PHE A 230 20.76 -3.15 18.91
C PHE A 230 19.82 -3.34 20.07
N LEU A 231 19.25 -4.53 20.18
CA LEU A 231 18.39 -4.91 21.29
C LEU A 231 19.19 -5.81 22.22
N ASP A 232 19.09 -5.56 23.53
CA ASP A 232 19.64 -6.43 24.57
C ASP A 232 18.73 -7.63 24.82
N ILE A 233 18.46 -8.37 23.73
CA ILE A 233 17.66 -9.58 23.74
C ILE A 233 18.59 -10.70 23.30
N PRO A 234 19.18 -11.45 24.25
CA PRO A 234 20.14 -12.49 23.92
C PRO A 234 19.44 -13.60 23.16
N TYR A 235 19.94 -13.89 21.96
CA TYR A 235 19.44 -14.99 21.14
C TYR A 235 20.54 -16.04 21.00
N ARG A 236 20.34 -17.21 21.62
CA ARG A 236 21.33 -18.31 21.60
C ARG A 236 21.06 -19.23 20.42
N GLY A 237 22.14 -19.67 19.75
CA GLY A 237 22.09 -20.90 18.94
C GLY A 237 21.95 -20.75 17.42
N MET A 238 22.25 -19.59 16.83
CA MET A 238 22.36 -19.49 15.36
C MET A 238 23.72 -18.93 14.93
N GLU A 239 24.47 -19.74 14.19
CA GLU A 239 25.72 -19.36 13.56
C GLU A 239 25.46 -18.45 12.35
N ASN A 240 24.39 -18.72 11.58
CA ASN A 240 24.03 -17.94 10.40
C ASN A 240 22.92 -16.92 10.68
N VAL A 241 22.69 -16.04 9.70
CA VAL A 241 21.73 -14.94 9.84
C VAL A 241 20.29 -15.42 9.73
N THR A 242 19.43 -14.90 10.60
CA THR A 242 17.96 -15.03 10.51
C THR A 242 17.35 -13.64 10.42
N VAL A 243 16.32 -13.50 9.59
CA VAL A 243 15.63 -12.22 9.34
C VAL A 243 14.13 -12.41 9.51
N LEU A 244 13.58 -11.69 10.47
CA LEU A 244 12.17 -11.68 10.82
C LEU A 244 11.53 -10.39 10.31
N ASP A 245 10.36 -10.50 9.68
CA ASP A 245 9.48 -9.37 9.39
C ASP A 245 8.53 -9.19 10.56
N CYS A 246 8.60 -8.04 11.22
CA CYS A 246 7.92 -7.78 12.47
C CYS A 246 7.06 -6.52 12.41
N GLU A 247 6.13 -6.44 13.34
CA GLU A 247 5.38 -5.22 13.65
C GLU A 247 5.65 -4.87 15.12
N LEU A 248 6.18 -3.66 15.37
CA LEU A 248 6.43 -3.13 16.70
C LEU A 248 5.19 -2.40 17.19
N ILE A 249 4.58 -2.89 18.26
CA ILE A 249 3.33 -2.38 18.83
C ILE A 249 3.49 -2.30 20.34
N ALA A 250 3.27 -1.13 20.94
CA ALA A 250 3.43 -0.91 22.38
C ALA A 250 4.76 -1.49 22.94
N ASP A 251 5.87 -1.21 22.23
CA ASP A 251 7.23 -1.69 22.53
C ASP A 251 7.44 -3.21 22.49
N GLN A 252 6.47 -3.96 21.96
CA GLN A 252 6.57 -5.41 21.75
C GLN A 252 6.69 -5.74 20.26
N TYR A 253 7.59 -6.66 19.92
CA TYR A 253 7.75 -7.15 18.56
C TYR A 253 6.82 -8.33 18.30
N HIS A 254 5.99 -8.19 17.27
CA HIS A 254 5.12 -9.24 16.77
C HIS A 254 5.67 -9.76 15.44
N ILE A 255 6.16 -11.00 15.44
CA ILE A 255 6.68 -11.66 14.23
C ILE A 255 5.52 -11.94 13.28
N MET A 256 5.55 -11.30 12.11
CA MET A 256 4.62 -11.55 11.01
C MET A 256 5.10 -12.72 10.15
N GLU A 257 6.38 -12.71 9.76
CA GLU A 257 6.95 -13.67 8.80
C GLU A 257 8.44 -13.86 9.03
N ILE A 258 8.99 -14.98 8.54
CA ILE A 258 10.44 -15.24 8.51
C ILE A 258 10.88 -15.25 7.06
N LEU A 259 11.82 -14.36 6.75
CA LEU A 259 12.30 -14.14 5.39
C LEU A 259 13.56 -14.96 5.13
N ILE A 260 14.44 -15.06 6.13
CA ILE A 260 15.65 -15.87 6.11
C ILE A 260 15.73 -16.63 7.43
N PHE A 261 16.01 -17.93 7.39
CA PHE A 261 16.20 -18.76 8.57
C PHE A 261 17.55 -19.45 8.50
N ASN A 262 18.45 -19.11 9.42
CA ASN A 262 19.80 -19.66 9.53
C ASN A 262 20.55 -19.66 8.17
N GLY A 263 20.52 -18.53 7.47
CA GLY A 263 21.17 -18.33 6.16
C GLY A 263 20.35 -18.81 4.95
N LYS A 264 19.31 -19.64 5.15
CA LYS A 264 18.43 -20.10 4.08
C LYS A 264 17.34 -19.06 3.80
N ASN A 265 17.24 -18.63 2.55
CA ASN A 265 16.12 -17.79 2.10
C ASN A 265 14.85 -18.64 2.04
N LEU A 266 13.82 -18.28 2.82
CA LEU A 266 12.59 -19.07 2.90
C LEU A 266 11.53 -18.64 1.87
N LYS A 267 11.76 -17.59 1.08
CA LYS A 267 10.75 -17.07 0.14
C LYS A 267 10.29 -18.05 -0.92
N ASP A 268 11.16 -19.01 -1.27
CA ASP A 268 10.85 -20.03 -2.26
C ASP A 268 9.95 -21.14 -1.70
N GLU A 269 9.75 -21.17 -0.38
CA GLU A 269 8.83 -22.08 0.29
C GLU A 269 7.41 -21.52 0.30
N GLY A 270 6.40 -22.37 0.52
CA GLY A 270 5.03 -21.93 0.70
C GLY A 270 4.85 -21.15 2.01
N PHE A 271 3.79 -20.34 2.10
CA PHE A 271 3.54 -19.54 3.30
C PHE A 271 3.34 -20.41 4.56
N ALA A 272 2.70 -21.57 4.42
CA ALA A 272 2.42 -22.49 5.52
C ALA A 272 3.71 -23.07 6.14
N GLU A 273 4.71 -23.36 5.33
CA GLU A 273 6.02 -23.84 5.77
C GLU A 273 6.78 -22.71 6.48
N ARG A 274 6.81 -21.50 5.89
CA ARG A 274 7.49 -20.34 6.48
C ARG A 274 6.99 -20.00 7.88
N ILE A 275 5.69 -20.11 8.11
CA ILE A 275 5.10 -19.74 9.40
C ILE A 275 5.40 -20.71 10.54
N GLN A 276 5.67 -21.99 10.24
CA GLN A 276 6.01 -23.00 11.24
C GLN A 276 7.34 -22.69 11.93
N HIS A 277 8.24 -21.99 11.24
CA HIS A 277 9.53 -21.59 11.82
C HIS A 277 9.40 -20.55 12.94
N ARG A 278 8.26 -19.85 13.08
CA ARG A 278 8.07 -18.71 14.00
C ARG A 278 8.01 -19.10 15.47
N GLU A 279 7.58 -20.31 15.77
CA GLU A 279 7.43 -20.78 17.16
C GLU A 279 8.79 -20.98 17.87
N ASN A 280 9.88 -21.02 17.10
CA ASN A 280 11.23 -21.21 17.63
C ASN A 280 11.86 -19.93 18.22
N PHE A 281 11.13 -18.82 18.25
CA PHE A 281 11.63 -17.53 18.70
C PHE A 281 10.87 -17.07 19.94
N GLY A 282 11.58 -16.63 20.98
CA GLY A 282 10.98 -16.09 22.22
C GLY A 282 10.29 -14.73 22.09
N PHE A 283 9.81 -14.38 20.89
CA PHE A 283 9.04 -13.17 20.61
C PHE A 283 7.55 -13.50 20.46
N HIS A 284 6.69 -12.49 20.53
CA HIS A 284 5.28 -12.69 20.22
C HIS A 284 5.11 -13.04 18.74
N VAL A 285 4.35 -14.07 18.45
CA VAL A 285 4.00 -14.45 17.08
C VAL A 285 2.65 -13.83 16.73
N LYS A 286 2.57 -13.15 15.58
CA LYS A 286 1.31 -12.62 15.08
C LYS A 286 0.37 -13.79 14.78
N GLU A 287 -0.86 -13.68 15.23
CA GLU A 287 -1.87 -14.71 15.00
C GLU A 287 -2.28 -14.73 13.53
N TYR A 288 -2.29 -15.94 12.94
CA TYR A 288 -2.83 -16.18 11.61
C TYR A 288 -3.89 -17.26 11.71
N TYR A 289 -5.02 -17.00 11.07
CA TYR A 289 -6.15 -17.90 11.01
C TYR A 289 -6.18 -18.50 9.60
N LEU A 290 -6.14 -19.83 9.52
CA LEU A 290 -6.34 -20.54 8.26
C LEU A 290 -7.73 -20.25 7.74
N LEU A 291 -7.82 -19.93 6.46
CA LEU A 291 -9.01 -19.36 5.87
C LEU A 291 -9.75 -20.42 5.05
N ASN A 292 -10.83 -20.92 5.64
CA ASN A 292 -11.64 -22.00 5.09
C ASN A 292 -12.92 -21.49 4.42
N LYS A 293 -13.35 -20.26 4.69
CA LYS A 293 -14.53 -19.61 4.07
C LYS A 293 -14.52 -18.10 4.32
N LEU A 294 -15.36 -17.30 3.62
CA LEU A 294 -15.44 -15.84 3.89
C LEU A 294 -15.91 -15.54 5.30
N GLU A 295 -16.78 -16.39 5.84
CA GLU A 295 -17.32 -16.19 7.17
C GLU A 295 -16.20 -16.09 8.22
N ASP A 296 -15.05 -16.74 7.99
CA ASP A 296 -13.86 -16.62 8.83
C ASP A 296 -13.28 -15.20 8.78
N ILE A 297 -13.34 -14.53 7.63
CA ILE A 297 -12.95 -13.11 7.49
C ILE A 297 -13.91 -12.21 8.26
N MET A 298 -15.21 -12.45 8.12
CA MET A 298 -16.25 -11.64 8.76
C MET A 298 -16.23 -11.84 10.27
N GLU A 299 -16.03 -13.07 10.72
CA GLU A 299 -15.93 -13.44 12.12
C GLU A 299 -14.65 -12.88 12.75
N LEU A 300 -13.49 -13.03 12.09
CA LEU A 300 -12.26 -12.40 12.58
C LEU A 300 -12.41 -10.88 12.63
N TYR A 301 -13.02 -10.25 11.63
CA TYR A 301 -13.28 -8.82 11.67
C TYR A 301 -14.20 -8.44 12.84
N LYS A 302 -15.28 -9.19 13.09
CA LYS A 302 -16.14 -8.98 14.26
C LYS A 302 -15.35 -9.09 15.57
N HIS A 303 -14.53 -10.14 15.73
CA HIS A 303 -13.64 -10.33 16.88
C HIS A 303 -12.63 -9.19 17.02
N CYS A 304 -12.07 -8.71 15.91
CA CYS A 304 -11.14 -7.57 15.90
C CYS A 304 -11.82 -6.26 16.33
N THR A 305 -13.08 -6.05 15.93
CA THR A 305 -13.83 -4.83 16.28
C THR A 305 -14.48 -4.89 17.66
N ASN A 306 -14.75 -6.09 18.17
CA ASN A 306 -15.37 -6.33 19.47
C ASN A 306 -14.63 -7.48 20.17
N PRO A 307 -13.41 -7.25 20.67
CA PRO A 307 -12.64 -8.30 21.33
C PRO A 307 -13.40 -8.80 22.57
N PRO A 308 -13.48 -10.13 22.80
CA PRO A 308 -14.11 -10.68 24.00
C PRO A 308 -13.46 -10.13 25.27
N ALA A 309 -14.26 -9.93 26.32
CA ALA A 309 -13.76 -9.46 27.60
C ALA A 309 -12.67 -10.43 28.11
N GLY A 310 -11.45 -9.93 28.35
CA GLY A 310 -10.32 -10.74 28.81
C GLY A 310 -9.24 -11.06 27.77
N HIS A 311 -9.42 -10.70 26.49
CA HIS A 311 -8.28 -10.66 25.56
C HIS A 311 -7.36 -9.49 25.94
N SER A 312 -6.15 -9.79 26.41
CA SER A 312 -5.18 -8.86 26.99
C SER A 312 -4.57 -7.87 25.99
N ILE A 313 -4.93 -7.95 24.72
CA ILE A 313 -4.37 -7.14 23.66
C ILE A 313 -5.31 -5.95 23.42
N ASN A 314 -5.16 -4.90 24.23
CA ASN A 314 -5.73 -3.56 23.99
C ASN A 314 -5.06 -2.87 22.79
N MET A 315 -4.83 -3.59 21.68
CA MET A 315 -4.18 -3.02 20.50
C MET A 315 -5.23 -2.51 19.51
N PRO A 316 -5.06 -1.29 18.98
CA PRO A 316 -5.92 -0.79 17.93
C PRO A 316 -5.74 -1.64 16.66
N ILE A 317 -6.79 -2.36 16.28
CA ILE A 317 -6.88 -3.08 15.02
C ILE A 317 -7.53 -2.14 13.99
N ASP A 318 -6.77 -1.76 12.96
CA ASP A 318 -7.23 -0.81 11.94
C ASP A 318 -7.73 -1.50 10.66
N GLY A 319 -7.76 -2.84 10.65
CA GLY A 319 -8.22 -3.64 9.53
C GLY A 319 -7.80 -5.11 9.61
N ILE A 320 -7.68 -5.74 8.44
CA ILE A 320 -7.23 -7.14 8.29
C ILE A 320 -6.15 -7.24 7.21
N ILE A 321 -5.28 -8.23 7.36
CA ILE A 321 -4.33 -8.67 6.34
C ILE A 321 -4.76 -10.04 5.85
N ILE A 322 -4.81 -10.21 4.53
CA ILE A 322 -5.19 -11.46 3.87
C ILE A 322 -4.00 -11.90 3.03
N VAL A 323 -3.49 -13.09 3.28
CA VAL A 323 -2.34 -13.64 2.54
C VAL A 323 -2.86 -14.61 1.49
N THR A 324 -2.40 -14.44 0.26
CA THR A 324 -2.60 -15.36 -0.86
C THR A 324 -1.25 -15.92 -1.28
N GLU A 325 -1.22 -16.92 -2.16
CA GLU A 325 0.04 -17.51 -2.67
C GLU A 325 1.00 -16.48 -3.30
N HIS A 326 0.47 -15.41 -3.88
CA HIS A 326 1.28 -14.47 -4.66
C HIS A 326 1.21 -13.01 -4.18
N LYS A 327 0.28 -12.71 -3.27
CA LYS A 327 -0.02 -11.33 -2.85
C LYS A 327 -0.43 -11.29 -1.40
N ILE A 328 -0.06 -10.20 -0.74
CA ILE A 328 -0.61 -9.80 0.54
C ILE A 328 -1.62 -8.70 0.28
N LEU A 329 -2.85 -8.89 0.74
CA LEU A 329 -3.92 -7.90 0.66
C LEU A 329 -4.13 -7.29 2.04
N LYS A 330 -4.57 -6.03 2.06
CA LYS A 330 -5.02 -5.35 3.27
C LYS A 330 -6.41 -4.77 3.04
N TRP A 331 -7.27 -4.88 4.03
CA TRP A 331 -8.55 -4.18 4.04
C TRP A 331 -8.69 -3.38 5.33
N LYS A 332 -9.28 -2.18 5.25
CA LYS A 332 -9.57 -1.33 6.40
C LYS A 332 -11.02 -0.83 6.31
N PRO A 333 -11.78 -0.78 7.41
CA PRO A 333 -13.10 -0.18 7.41
C PRO A 333 -13.04 1.33 7.15
N ILE A 334 -12.00 1.99 7.68
CA ILE A 334 -11.71 3.39 7.45
C ILE A 334 -10.53 3.46 6.48
N ILE A 335 -10.80 3.96 5.28
CA ILE A 335 -9.77 4.05 4.25
C ILE A 335 -9.01 5.36 4.43
N THR A 336 -7.71 5.23 4.59
CA THR A 336 -6.81 6.36 4.76
C THR A 336 -5.84 6.51 3.59
N VAL A 337 -5.26 7.70 3.46
CA VAL A 337 -4.18 7.99 2.52
C VAL A 337 -3.17 8.92 3.15
N ASP A 338 -1.89 8.68 2.88
CA ASP A 338 -0.81 9.54 3.37
C ASP A 338 -0.46 10.60 2.32
N LEU A 339 -0.57 11.88 2.68
CA LEU A 339 -0.30 13.02 1.80
C LEU A 339 0.68 13.97 2.48
N ARG A 340 1.49 14.68 1.69
CA ARG A 340 2.33 15.78 2.19
C ARG A 340 1.66 17.09 1.80
N PHE A 341 1.44 17.95 2.78
CA PHE A 341 0.91 19.29 2.53
C PHE A 341 2.08 20.26 2.34
N SER A 342 2.17 20.85 1.17
CA SER A 342 3.06 22.00 0.88
C SER A 342 2.18 23.23 0.65
N ASP A 343 2.76 24.43 0.74
CA ASP A 343 2.04 25.71 0.65
C ASP A 343 1.19 25.90 -0.62
N ASN A 344 1.39 25.06 -1.64
CA ASN A 344 0.46 24.86 -2.74
C ASN A 344 -0.32 23.56 -2.55
N VAL A 345 -1.65 23.67 -2.39
CA VAL A 345 -2.61 22.55 -2.43
C VAL A 345 -2.22 21.64 -3.60
N PRO A 346 -2.11 20.31 -3.42
CA PRO A 346 -1.49 19.50 -4.46
C PRO A 346 -2.36 19.49 -5.71
N GLU A 347 -1.91 20.15 -6.78
CA GLU A 347 -2.49 20.10 -8.13
C GLU A 347 -2.71 18.65 -8.61
N LYS A 348 -2.04 17.67 -7.98
CA LYS A 348 -2.18 16.23 -8.26
C LYS A 348 -3.51 15.59 -7.83
N TYR A 349 -4.35 16.24 -7.01
CA TYR A 349 -5.59 15.63 -6.45
C TYR A 349 -6.87 16.47 -6.68
N GLN A 350 -6.96 17.16 -7.82
CA GLN A 350 -8.13 17.97 -8.20
C GLN A 350 -9.46 17.22 -7.98
N GLY A 351 -10.39 17.87 -7.27
CA GLY A 351 -11.77 17.39 -7.07
C GLY A 351 -12.11 16.85 -5.67
N TRP A 352 -11.16 16.81 -4.74
CA TRP A 352 -11.40 16.42 -3.33
C TRP A 352 -11.33 17.65 -2.41
N LYS A 353 -12.30 17.78 -1.49
CA LYS A 353 -12.34 18.87 -0.52
C LYS A 353 -11.70 18.44 0.80
N ILE A 354 -10.76 19.20 1.32
CA ILE A 354 -10.23 18.97 2.66
C ILE A 354 -11.21 19.57 3.67
N VAL A 355 -11.69 18.76 4.60
CA VAL A 355 -12.60 19.20 5.67
C VAL A 355 -11.81 19.18 6.97
N ASP A 356 -11.64 20.37 7.54
CA ASP A 356 -11.14 20.54 8.89
C ASP A 356 -12.29 20.24 9.87
N THR A 357 -12.23 19.08 10.52
CA THR A 357 -13.28 18.60 11.41
C THR A 357 -13.35 19.33 12.75
N ASN A 358 -12.44 20.27 13.03
CA ASN A 358 -12.51 21.08 14.24
C ASN A 358 -13.45 22.29 14.13
N ARG A 359 -14.10 22.50 12.97
CA ARG A 359 -15.16 23.50 12.82
C ARG A 359 -16.52 22.84 13.03
N ASN A 360 -16.97 22.82 14.29
CA ASN A 360 -18.38 22.68 14.58
C ASN A 360 -19.16 23.76 13.82
N SER A 361 -20.09 23.31 13.00
CA SER A 361 -20.98 24.15 12.20
C SER A 361 -22.06 24.78 13.08
N SER A 362 -21.93 26.07 13.36
CA SER A 362 -23.06 26.99 13.40
C SER A 362 -22.54 28.42 13.40
N THR A 363 -23.12 29.22 12.49
CA THR A 363 -22.94 30.67 12.31
C THR A 363 -21.65 31.11 11.61
N GLY A 364 -21.83 31.72 10.44
CA GLY A 364 -20.78 32.40 9.71
C GLY A 364 -20.26 33.59 10.51
N SER A 365 -19.00 33.51 10.89
CA SER A 365 -18.17 34.67 11.24
C SER A 365 -16.71 34.25 11.16
N LEU A 366 -15.96 34.92 10.29
CA LEU A 366 -14.51 34.84 10.23
C LEU A 366 -13.96 35.52 11.48
N LEU A 367 -13.60 34.73 12.50
CA LEU A 367 -12.84 35.20 13.65
C LEU A 367 -11.49 34.49 13.72
N THR A 368 -10.47 35.32 13.57
CA THR A 368 -9.06 35.08 13.83
C THR A 368 -8.81 34.84 15.32
N THR A 369 -8.00 33.80 15.61
CA THR A 369 -7.06 33.65 16.77
C THR A 369 -7.68 33.56 18.18
N ASN A 370 -7.33 32.69 19.13
CA ASN A 370 -6.14 31.83 19.36
C ASN A 370 -6.47 30.75 20.42
N LEU A 371 -6.46 29.48 20.02
CA LEU A 371 -5.79 28.34 20.68
C LEU A 371 -6.00 27.10 19.79
N LEU A 372 -5.19 27.10 18.72
CA LEU A 372 -4.76 26.00 17.86
C LEU A 372 -5.84 25.22 17.08
N ALA A 373 -6.44 25.91 16.11
CA ALA A 373 -6.81 25.29 14.85
C ALA A 373 -5.57 24.56 14.28
N GLY A 374 -5.52 23.24 14.45
CA GLY A 374 -4.39 22.42 14.01
C GLY A 374 -4.24 22.50 12.50
N SER A 375 -3.41 23.43 12.03
CA SER A 375 -2.94 23.44 10.66
C SER A 375 -2.34 22.08 10.39
N VAL A 376 -2.76 21.45 9.29
CA VAL A 376 -2.08 20.25 8.77
C VAL A 376 -0.60 20.62 8.72
N PRO A 377 0.28 19.93 9.49
CA PRO A 377 1.63 20.42 9.62
C PRO A 377 2.30 20.40 8.24
N LEU A 378 2.93 21.52 7.89
CA LEU A 378 3.50 21.72 6.57
C LEU A 378 4.74 20.85 6.40
N ASN A 379 4.97 20.40 5.16
CA ASN A 379 6.15 19.66 4.72
C ASN A 379 6.39 18.29 5.38
N ILE A 380 5.51 17.83 6.27
CA ILE A 380 5.51 16.47 6.77
C ILE A 380 4.46 15.61 6.05
N VAL A 381 4.62 14.29 6.14
CA VAL A 381 3.57 13.36 5.67
C VAL A 381 2.51 13.25 6.75
N CYS A 382 1.25 13.37 6.36
CA CYS A 382 0.07 13.27 7.22
C CYS A 382 -0.87 12.21 6.65
N GLU A 383 -1.55 11.48 7.53
CA GLU A 383 -2.61 10.54 7.18
C GLU A 383 -3.96 11.25 7.18
N PHE A 384 -4.78 10.95 6.18
CA PHE A 384 -6.12 11.50 6.00
C PHE A 384 -7.13 10.37 5.87
N ILE A 385 -8.28 10.51 6.52
CA ILE A 385 -9.45 9.67 6.31
C ILE A 385 -10.16 10.11 5.02
N ILE A 386 -10.47 9.16 4.17
CA ILE A 386 -11.18 9.40 2.91
C ILE A 386 -12.68 9.17 3.10
N ASN A 387 -13.49 10.19 2.83
CA ASN A 387 -14.93 10.06 2.71
C ASN A 387 -15.36 10.09 1.24
N TYR A 388 -15.63 8.90 0.70
CA TYR A 388 -16.02 8.70 -0.70
C TYR A 388 -17.35 9.33 -1.08
N LYS A 389 -18.32 9.29 -0.16
CA LYS A 389 -19.68 9.78 -0.42
C LYS A 389 -19.68 11.28 -0.68
N ASN A 390 -18.88 12.01 0.10
CA ASN A 390 -18.82 13.47 0.03
C ASN A 390 -17.60 13.98 -0.76
N ARG A 391 -16.72 13.08 -1.20
CA ARG A 391 -15.41 13.39 -1.79
C ARG A 391 -14.58 14.31 -0.92
N THR A 392 -14.50 14.00 0.38
CA THR A 392 -13.75 14.79 1.35
C THR A 392 -12.56 14.03 1.95
N LEU A 393 -11.54 14.77 2.35
CA LEU A 393 -10.39 14.29 3.11
C LEU A 393 -10.40 14.94 4.48
N THR A 394 -10.33 14.14 5.54
CA THR A 394 -10.28 14.61 6.93
C THR A 394 -8.92 14.28 7.51
N PHE A 395 -8.22 15.28 8.05
CA PHE A 395 -6.94 15.06 8.71
C PHE A 395 -7.09 14.06 9.85
N TYR A 396 -6.19 13.08 9.93
CA TYR A 396 -6.20 12.05 10.97
C TYR A 396 -5.02 12.22 11.93
N ARG A 397 -3.78 12.12 11.42
CA ARG A 397 -2.56 12.22 12.23
C ARG A 397 -1.31 12.53 11.39
N PRO A 398 -0.23 13.08 11.98
CA PRO A 398 1.08 13.11 11.34
C PRO A 398 1.67 11.69 11.20
N ARG A 399 2.57 11.51 10.21
CA ARG A 399 3.26 10.25 9.89
C ARG A 399 4.78 10.46 9.87
N PRO A 400 5.42 10.64 11.04
CA PRO A 400 6.87 10.85 11.13
C PRO A 400 7.65 9.61 10.65
N ASP A 401 7.03 8.43 10.69
CA ASP A 401 7.55 7.16 10.16
C ASP A 401 7.70 7.15 8.63
N LYS A 402 7.05 8.09 7.91
CA LYS A 402 7.03 8.12 6.44
C LYS A 402 7.83 9.28 5.87
N ALA A 403 8.93 8.93 5.21
CA ALA A 403 9.74 9.89 4.46
C ALA A 403 9.04 10.42 3.19
N LYS A 404 8.07 9.69 2.61
CA LYS A 404 7.39 10.05 1.35
C LYS A 404 5.87 9.79 1.46
N PRO A 405 5.03 10.66 0.87
CA PRO A 405 3.59 10.43 0.81
C PRO A 405 3.24 9.28 -0.15
N ASN A 406 1.99 8.85 -0.13
CA ASN A 406 1.49 7.89 -1.12
C ASN A 406 1.56 8.48 -2.54
N SER A 407 1.78 7.60 -3.52
CA SER A 407 1.75 7.99 -4.92
C SER A 407 0.31 8.22 -5.39
N LYS A 408 0.13 8.97 -6.50
CA LYS A 408 -1.17 9.16 -7.15
C LYS A 408 -1.85 7.83 -7.48
N LYS A 409 -1.09 6.81 -7.90
CA LYS A 409 -1.62 5.47 -8.18
C LYS A 409 -2.22 4.82 -6.94
N VAL A 410 -1.58 4.97 -5.78
CA VAL A 410 -2.11 4.45 -4.50
C VAL A 410 -3.35 5.23 -4.07
N PHE A 411 -3.33 6.57 -4.20
CA PHE A 411 -4.52 7.39 -3.94
C PHE A 411 -5.70 6.97 -4.83
N ASP A 412 -5.49 6.88 -6.14
CA ASP A 412 -6.49 6.44 -7.10
C ASP A 412 -7.00 5.01 -6.79
N SER A 413 -6.10 4.10 -6.41
CA SER A 413 -6.47 2.72 -6.08
C SER A 413 -7.29 2.64 -4.79
N ASN A 414 -6.92 3.41 -3.76
CA ASN A 414 -7.69 3.47 -2.52
C ASN A 414 -9.04 4.11 -2.77
N THR A 415 -9.11 5.08 -3.68
CA THR A 415 -10.30 5.89 -3.90
C THR A 415 -11.29 5.35 -4.92
N LYS A 416 -10.82 4.56 -5.87
CA LYS A 416 -11.64 3.94 -6.90
C LYS A 416 -12.15 2.60 -6.38
N PHE A 417 -13.43 2.58 -6.00
CA PHE A 417 -14.19 1.37 -5.68
C PHE A 417 -13.74 0.62 -4.41
N PRO A 418 -13.78 1.30 -3.25
CA PRO A 418 -13.52 0.66 -1.98
C PRO A 418 -14.56 -0.44 -1.68
N ILE A 419 -14.12 -1.43 -0.90
CA ILE A 419 -15.00 -2.30 -0.14
C ILE A 419 -15.21 -1.60 1.20
N ASP A 420 -16.44 -1.21 1.50
CA ASP A 420 -16.76 -0.54 2.76
C ASP A 420 -17.08 -1.56 3.86
N ASP A 421 -17.21 -1.05 5.09
CA ASP A 421 -17.56 -1.84 6.26
C ASP A 421 -18.91 -2.58 6.11
N ASN A 422 -19.88 -1.95 5.44
CA ASN A 422 -21.17 -2.58 5.16
C ASN A 422 -21.02 -3.82 4.29
N ALA A 423 -20.23 -3.76 3.22
CA ALA A 423 -19.95 -4.91 2.38
C ALA A 423 -19.30 -6.05 3.17
N MET A 424 -18.32 -5.74 4.03
CA MET A 424 -17.69 -6.75 4.90
C MET A 424 -18.63 -7.30 5.98
N LYS A 425 -19.72 -6.60 6.29
CA LYS A 425 -20.83 -7.07 7.14
C LYS A 425 -21.93 -7.80 6.38
N GLY A 426 -21.78 -7.98 5.06
CA GLY A 426 -22.78 -8.62 4.19
C GLY A 426 -23.96 -7.71 3.80
N ILE A 427 -23.84 -6.40 3.99
CA ILE A 427 -24.86 -5.40 3.63
C ILE A 427 -24.52 -4.82 2.24
N GLY A 428 -25.51 -4.75 1.34
CA GLY A 428 -25.38 -4.06 0.04
C GLY A 428 -25.01 -4.94 -1.18
N PHE A 429 -24.94 -6.27 -1.01
CA PHE A 429 -24.78 -7.26 -2.09
C PHE A 429 -23.59 -7.01 -3.02
N LEU A 430 -22.48 -6.56 -2.44
CA LEU A 430 -21.34 -6.13 -3.23
C LEU A 430 -20.65 -7.30 -3.93
N PHE A 431 -20.47 -8.42 -3.22
CA PHE A 431 -19.74 -9.58 -3.72
C PHE A 431 -20.52 -10.30 -4.83
N LEU A 432 -21.82 -10.48 -4.65
CA LEU A 432 -22.79 -10.98 -5.62
C LEU A 432 -22.73 -10.14 -6.90
N ARG A 433 -22.78 -8.80 -6.77
CA ARG A 433 -22.69 -7.91 -7.93
C ARG A 433 -21.36 -8.04 -8.67
N GLN A 434 -20.24 -8.10 -7.95
CA GLN A 434 -18.93 -8.29 -8.57
C GLN A 434 -18.86 -9.64 -9.27
N TYR A 435 -19.36 -10.69 -8.64
CA TYR A 435 -19.31 -12.03 -9.18
C TYR A 435 -20.18 -12.20 -10.42
N ILE A 436 -21.44 -11.75 -10.39
CA ILE A 436 -22.29 -11.69 -11.58
C ILE A 436 -21.61 -10.89 -12.69
N SER A 437 -20.96 -9.77 -12.36
CA SER A 437 -20.22 -8.97 -13.34
C SER A 437 -19.03 -9.74 -13.96
N LEU A 438 -18.35 -10.60 -13.20
CA LEU A 438 -17.30 -11.50 -13.70
C LEU A 438 -17.89 -12.56 -14.64
N GLU A 439 -18.99 -13.21 -14.25
CA GLU A 439 -19.68 -14.19 -15.09
C GLU A 439 -20.14 -13.57 -16.42
N LYS A 440 -20.80 -12.39 -16.38
CA LYS A 440 -21.16 -11.65 -17.60
C LYS A 440 -19.96 -11.36 -18.49
N SER A 441 -18.83 -10.94 -17.89
CA SER A 441 -17.60 -10.66 -18.65
C SER A 441 -17.03 -11.92 -19.30
N SER A 442 -17.04 -13.04 -18.58
CA SER A 442 -16.60 -14.35 -19.06
C SER A 442 -17.45 -14.82 -20.24
N MET A 443 -18.78 -14.74 -20.12
CA MET A 443 -19.71 -15.09 -21.20
C MET A 443 -19.51 -14.23 -22.44
N LEU A 444 -19.44 -12.90 -22.28
CA LEU A 444 -19.19 -11.98 -23.39
C LEU A 444 -17.83 -12.25 -24.07
N SER A 445 -16.77 -12.50 -23.28
CA SER A 445 -15.41 -12.76 -23.77
C SER A 445 -15.33 -14.08 -24.56
N THR A 446 -15.93 -15.15 -24.01
CA THR A 446 -15.96 -16.47 -24.66
C THR A 446 -16.62 -16.38 -26.03
N VAL A 447 -17.70 -15.62 -26.13
CA VAL A 447 -18.35 -15.38 -27.41
C VAL A 447 -17.48 -14.47 -28.30
N TYR A 448 -16.83 -13.44 -27.77
CA TYR A 448 -16.01 -12.49 -28.53
C TYR A 448 -14.82 -13.15 -29.25
N ASN A 449 -14.06 -14.00 -28.56
CA ASN A 449 -12.77 -14.52 -29.06
C ASN A 449 -12.86 -15.31 -30.39
N ASN A 450 -14.06 -15.72 -30.80
CA ASN A 450 -14.25 -16.55 -32.00
C ASN A 450 -14.51 -15.76 -33.30
N VAL A 451 -14.80 -14.44 -33.25
CA VAL A 451 -15.05 -13.64 -34.48
C VAL A 451 -14.63 -12.18 -34.26
N LYS A 452 -13.89 -11.58 -35.21
CA LYS A 452 -13.53 -10.15 -35.18
C LYS A 452 -14.75 -9.27 -35.53
N ASP A 453 -14.79 -8.03 -35.02
CA ASP A 453 -15.78 -7.01 -35.42
C ASP A 453 -17.26 -7.32 -35.09
N LYS A 454 -17.51 -7.98 -33.96
CA LYS A 454 -18.86 -8.44 -33.59
C LYS A 454 -19.88 -7.33 -33.41
N VAL A 455 -21.12 -7.68 -33.73
CA VAL A 455 -22.34 -6.91 -33.46
C VAL A 455 -23.10 -7.55 -32.30
N LEU A 456 -23.32 -6.77 -31.24
CA LEU A 456 -24.07 -7.18 -30.04
C LEU A 456 -25.45 -6.51 -30.02
N ILE A 457 -26.49 -7.27 -29.71
CA ILE A 457 -27.77 -6.73 -29.26
C ILE A 457 -27.90 -7.07 -27.77
N ASP A 458 -28.04 -6.07 -26.91
CA ASP A 458 -28.21 -6.23 -25.47
C ASP A 458 -29.64 -5.79 -25.09
N VAL A 459 -30.41 -6.70 -24.50
CA VAL A 459 -31.82 -6.44 -24.14
C VAL A 459 -31.91 -6.28 -22.62
N GLY A 460 -32.54 -5.19 -22.17
CA GLY A 460 -32.56 -4.80 -20.77
C GLY A 460 -31.23 -4.20 -20.32
N SER A 461 -30.63 -3.35 -21.14
CA SER A 461 -29.32 -2.74 -20.88
C SER A 461 -29.25 -1.91 -19.59
N GLY A 462 -30.41 -1.47 -19.08
CA GLY A 462 -30.53 -0.67 -17.87
C GLY A 462 -29.69 0.60 -17.95
N ILE A 463 -29.08 0.94 -16.82
CA ILE A 463 -28.23 2.13 -16.66
C ILE A 463 -26.81 2.00 -17.27
N GLY A 464 -26.59 1.00 -18.13
CA GLY A 464 -25.32 0.79 -18.84
C GLY A 464 -24.18 0.24 -17.96
N ASN A 465 -24.46 -0.63 -16.99
CA ASN A 465 -23.40 -1.23 -16.14
C ASN A 465 -22.42 -2.11 -16.93
N ASP A 466 -22.81 -2.58 -18.12
CA ASP A 466 -22.01 -3.47 -18.96
C ASP A 466 -21.24 -2.73 -20.08
N VAL A 467 -21.40 -1.39 -20.21
CA VAL A 467 -20.73 -0.56 -21.24
C VAL A 467 -19.21 -0.72 -21.25
N ASN A 468 -18.58 -0.73 -20.08
CA ASN A 468 -17.13 -0.90 -19.98
C ASN A 468 -16.69 -2.29 -20.47
N LYS A 469 -17.50 -3.33 -20.27
CA LYS A 469 -17.21 -4.68 -20.76
C LYS A 469 -17.22 -4.68 -22.29
N TRP A 470 -18.23 -4.05 -22.89
CA TRP A 470 -18.34 -3.96 -24.35
C TRP A 470 -17.19 -3.16 -24.97
N LYS A 471 -16.75 -2.08 -24.32
CA LYS A 471 -15.59 -1.29 -24.74
C LYS A 471 -14.28 -2.08 -24.66
N THR A 472 -14.03 -2.77 -23.55
CA THR A 472 -12.83 -3.60 -23.37
C THR A 472 -12.76 -4.72 -24.39
N LEU A 473 -13.90 -5.35 -24.68
CA LEU A 473 -14.01 -6.38 -25.71
C LEU A 473 -14.08 -5.81 -27.13
N LYS A 474 -14.03 -4.49 -27.34
CA LYS A 474 -13.96 -3.87 -28.68
C LYS A 474 -15.06 -4.36 -29.65
N TYR A 475 -16.32 -4.42 -29.20
CA TYR A 475 -17.45 -4.67 -30.10
C TYR A 475 -17.59 -3.53 -31.13
N LYS A 476 -17.81 -3.90 -32.40
CA LYS A 476 -17.90 -2.95 -33.51
C LYS A 476 -19.17 -2.13 -33.47
N LYS A 477 -20.31 -2.78 -33.21
CA LYS A 477 -21.60 -2.13 -32.97
C LYS A 477 -22.35 -2.83 -31.85
N ILE A 478 -23.02 -2.02 -31.02
CA ILE A 478 -23.82 -2.47 -29.90
C ILE A 478 -25.20 -1.80 -30.04
N TYR A 479 -26.25 -2.61 -29.92
CA TYR A 479 -27.64 -2.16 -29.95
C TYR A 479 -28.25 -2.45 -28.57
N CYS A 480 -28.56 -1.41 -27.82
CA CYS A 480 -29.13 -1.49 -26.47
C CYS A 480 -30.64 -1.29 -26.53
N ILE A 481 -31.42 -2.28 -26.12
CA ILE A 481 -32.89 -2.18 -26.02
C ILE A 481 -33.23 -1.98 -24.54
N GLU A 482 -33.75 -0.81 -24.19
CA GLU A 482 -34.11 -0.44 -22.82
C GLU A 482 -35.36 0.45 -22.84
N PRO A 483 -36.51 -0.01 -22.32
CA PRO A 483 -37.75 0.77 -22.40
C PRO A 483 -37.73 2.04 -21.54
N ARG A 484 -36.92 2.09 -20.47
CA ARG A 484 -36.87 3.24 -19.56
C ARG A 484 -35.90 4.31 -20.05
N LYS A 485 -36.44 5.41 -20.57
CA LYS A 485 -35.66 6.58 -21.01
C LYS A 485 -34.69 7.09 -19.94
N GLU A 486 -35.12 7.12 -18.69
CA GLU A 486 -34.31 7.54 -17.54
C GLU A 486 -33.00 6.75 -17.43
N TYR A 487 -33.05 5.45 -17.71
CA TYR A 487 -31.89 4.57 -17.63
C TYR A 487 -30.90 4.82 -18.77
N ILE A 488 -31.42 5.12 -19.97
CA ILE A 488 -30.62 5.56 -21.11
C ILE A 488 -29.94 6.91 -20.81
N ASP A 489 -30.66 7.87 -20.23
CA ASP A 489 -30.10 9.17 -19.85
C ASP A 489 -28.98 9.02 -18.81
N ILE A 490 -29.18 8.16 -17.80
CA ILE A 490 -28.12 7.82 -16.84
C ILE A 490 -26.92 7.18 -17.54
N MET A 491 -27.14 6.22 -18.45
CA MET A 491 -26.05 5.60 -19.22
C MET A 491 -25.25 6.65 -20.00
N TYR A 492 -25.91 7.58 -20.69
CA TYR A 492 -25.24 8.65 -21.43
C TYR A 492 -24.52 9.64 -20.53
N SER A 493 -25.07 9.98 -19.37
CA SER A 493 -24.38 10.83 -18.39
C SER A 493 -23.06 10.20 -17.89
N ARG A 494 -23.05 8.87 -17.73
CA ARG A 494 -21.88 8.12 -17.21
C ARG A 494 -20.79 7.90 -18.22
N TYR A 495 -21.15 7.62 -19.48
CA TYR A 495 -20.21 7.12 -20.48
C TYR A 495 -20.10 7.98 -21.74
N GLY A 496 -20.91 9.04 -21.84
CA GLY A 496 -21.10 9.82 -23.06
C GLY A 496 -21.87 9.06 -24.14
N LYS A 497 -22.26 9.76 -25.20
CA LYS A 497 -22.77 9.12 -26.43
C LYS A 497 -21.60 8.53 -27.21
N SER A 498 -21.61 7.22 -27.41
CA SER A 498 -20.58 6.53 -28.20
C SER A 498 -21.09 6.23 -29.60
N LYS A 499 -20.27 6.47 -30.63
CA LYS A 499 -20.66 6.23 -32.04
C LYS A 499 -20.96 4.76 -32.35
N ASN A 500 -20.43 3.83 -31.55
CA ASN A 500 -20.67 2.38 -31.71
C ASN A 500 -21.84 1.84 -30.88
N ILE A 501 -22.50 2.67 -30.07
CA ILE A 501 -23.66 2.26 -29.24
C ILE A 501 -24.92 2.94 -29.79
N THR A 502 -25.90 2.14 -30.18
CA THR A 502 -27.23 2.60 -30.60
C THR A 502 -28.25 2.21 -29.55
N THR A 503 -28.97 3.18 -28.98
CA THR A 503 -30.02 2.90 -27.98
C THR A 503 -31.40 2.93 -28.60
N ILE A 504 -32.22 1.94 -28.24
CA ILE A 504 -33.62 1.79 -28.63
C ILE A 504 -34.44 1.88 -27.35
N CYS A 505 -35.17 2.99 -27.21
CA CYS A 505 -36.01 3.28 -26.04
C CYS A 505 -37.42 2.73 -26.28
N ASP A 506 -37.56 1.41 -26.23
CA ASP A 506 -38.83 0.73 -26.51
C ASP A 506 -38.88 -0.61 -25.76
N TYR A 507 -40.10 -1.13 -25.55
CA TYR A 507 -40.30 -2.47 -25.00
C TYR A 507 -40.02 -3.52 -26.07
N ILE A 508 -39.49 -4.69 -25.69
CA ILE A 508 -39.18 -5.76 -26.65
C ILE A 508 -40.45 -6.30 -27.33
N SER A 509 -41.60 -6.28 -26.65
CA SER A 509 -42.93 -6.54 -27.23
C SER A 509 -43.27 -5.62 -28.41
N GLY A 510 -42.69 -4.41 -28.48
CA GLY A 510 -42.83 -3.46 -29.59
C GLY A 510 -41.89 -3.73 -30.78
N TYR A 511 -41.35 -4.96 -30.93
CA TYR A 511 -40.33 -5.31 -31.93
C TYR A 511 -40.58 -4.73 -33.33
N ASP A 512 -41.81 -4.84 -33.83
CA ASP A 512 -42.17 -4.41 -35.19
C ASP A 512 -41.94 -2.89 -35.40
N ASN A 513 -42.00 -2.09 -34.34
CA ASN A 513 -41.80 -0.63 -34.38
C ASN A 513 -40.32 -0.23 -34.59
N PHE A 514 -39.38 -1.01 -34.04
CA PHE A 514 -37.96 -0.67 -34.06
C PHE A 514 -37.08 -1.66 -34.82
N SER A 515 -37.62 -2.76 -35.34
CA SER A 515 -36.91 -3.80 -36.11
C SER A 515 -36.03 -3.20 -37.22
N LYS A 516 -36.51 -2.17 -37.91
CA LYS A 516 -35.76 -1.46 -38.97
C LYS A 516 -34.49 -0.75 -38.50
N ARG A 517 -34.37 -0.47 -37.20
CA ARG A 517 -33.19 0.17 -36.57
C ARG A 517 -32.15 -0.86 -36.12
N LEU A 518 -32.52 -2.12 -36.03
CA LEU A 518 -31.64 -3.23 -35.64
C LEU A 518 -30.78 -3.70 -36.83
N PRO A 519 -29.64 -4.37 -36.56
CA PRO A 519 -28.84 -4.98 -37.61
C PRO A 519 -29.59 -6.17 -38.20
N LYS A 520 -29.43 -6.42 -39.51
CA LYS A 520 -29.98 -7.63 -40.15
C LYS A 520 -29.36 -8.92 -39.60
N ALA A 521 -28.14 -8.86 -39.10
CA ALA A 521 -27.42 -9.98 -38.53
C ALA A 521 -26.55 -9.51 -37.35
N SER A 522 -26.86 -9.96 -36.16
CA SER A 522 -26.04 -9.84 -34.95
C SER A 522 -25.30 -11.14 -34.69
N ASP A 523 -24.14 -11.03 -34.02
CA ASP A 523 -23.37 -12.19 -33.56
C ASP A 523 -23.87 -12.70 -32.21
N VAL A 524 -24.37 -11.79 -31.38
CA VAL A 524 -24.69 -12.05 -29.99
C VAL A 524 -25.97 -11.30 -29.62
N VAL A 525 -26.85 -11.99 -28.90
CA VAL A 525 -27.94 -11.37 -28.13
C VAL A 525 -27.70 -11.67 -26.65
N SER A 526 -27.66 -10.65 -25.80
CA SER A 526 -27.53 -10.80 -24.34
C SER A 526 -28.80 -10.46 -23.58
N LEU A 527 -29.12 -11.30 -22.59
CA LEU A 527 -30.28 -11.23 -21.69
C LEU A 527 -29.82 -11.36 -20.24
N PHE A 528 -29.20 -10.31 -19.70
CA PHE A 528 -28.66 -10.37 -18.34
C PHE A 528 -29.61 -9.78 -17.31
N LEU A 529 -30.25 -10.64 -16.51
CA LEU A 529 -31.13 -10.29 -15.39
C LEU A 529 -32.36 -9.46 -15.80
N CYS A 530 -32.92 -9.71 -16.98
CA CYS A 530 -34.07 -8.98 -17.51
C CYS A 530 -35.29 -9.85 -17.83
N MET A 531 -35.14 -11.15 -18.10
CA MET A 531 -36.25 -12.00 -18.55
C MET A 531 -37.35 -12.15 -17.49
N GLN A 532 -37.01 -12.02 -16.21
CA GLN A 532 -37.98 -12.10 -15.13
C GLN A 532 -38.88 -10.85 -15.05
N LEU A 533 -38.60 -9.82 -15.87
CA LEU A 533 -39.44 -8.64 -16.04
C LEU A 533 -40.36 -8.75 -17.27
N PHE A 534 -40.26 -9.83 -18.05
CA PHE A 534 -40.98 -9.97 -19.32
C PHE A 534 -42.40 -10.48 -19.12
N THR A 535 -43.32 -9.93 -19.88
CA THR A 535 -44.66 -10.48 -20.10
C THR A 535 -44.65 -11.49 -21.25
N ASN A 536 -45.77 -12.20 -21.48
CA ASN A 536 -45.90 -13.11 -22.64
C ASN A 536 -45.66 -12.38 -23.98
N HIS A 537 -46.12 -11.14 -24.10
CA HIS A 537 -45.88 -10.32 -25.30
C HIS A 537 -44.40 -9.96 -25.49
N ASP A 538 -43.66 -9.81 -24.40
CA ASP A 538 -42.22 -9.56 -24.48
C ASP A 538 -41.47 -10.81 -24.96
N PHE A 539 -41.91 -12.01 -24.59
CA PHE A 539 -41.39 -13.26 -25.15
C PHE A 539 -41.68 -13.41 -26.65
N GLU A 540 -42.88 -13.04 -27.11
CA GLU A 540 -43.20 -13.01 -28.55
C GLU A 540 -42.26 -12.06 -29.31
N GLY A 541 -42.07 -10.84 -28.79
CA GLY A 541 -41.14 -9.85 -29.34
C GLY A 541 -39.69 -10.31 -29.33
N LEU A 542 -39.24 -10.97 -28.26
CA LEU A 542 -37.92 -11.56 -28.16
C LEU A 542 -37.74 -12.69 -29.19
N GLY A 543 -38.73 -13.56 -29.37
CA GLY A 543 -38.72 -14.60 -30.39
C GLY A 543 -38.52 -14.01 -31.79
N LYS A 544 -39.31 -12.99 -32.16
CA LYS A 544 -39.14 -12.27 -33.44
C LYS A 544 -37.73 -11.70 -33.60
N LEU A 545 -37.16 -11.09 -32.55
CA LEU A 545 -35.80 -10.57 -32.55
C LEU A 545 -34.75 -11.67 -32.78
N LEU A 546 -34.86 -12.78 -32.04
CA LEU A 546 -33.94 -13.90 -32.15
C LEU A 546 -34.00 -14.54 -33.54
N MET A 547 -35.20 -14.72 -34.09
CA MET A 547 -35.38 -15.31 -35.43
C MET A 547 -34.90 -14.39 -36.54
N SER A 548 -35.17 -13.08 -36.44
CA SER A 548 -34.93 -12.14 -37.54
C SER A 548 -33.55 -11.48 -37.51
N ASN A 549 -32.96 -11.28 -36.33
CA ASN A 549 -31.74 -10.48 -36.19
C ASN A 549 -30.52 -11.30 -35.76
N LEU A 550 -30.67 -12.42 -35.04
CA LEU A 550 -29.52 -13.26 -34.70
C LEU A 550 -29.18 -14.17 -35.88
N LYS A 551 -27.92 -14.16 -36.34
CA LYS A 551 -27.47 -15.00 -37.46
C LYS A 551 -27.36 -16.48 -37.06
N ILE A 552 -27.33 -17.38 -38.05
CA ILE A 552 -26.94 -18.78 -37.85
C ILE A 552 -25.51 -18.84 -37.30
N GLY A 553 -25.29 -19.66 -36.27
CA GLY A 553 -24.06 -19.71 -35.47
C GLY A 553 -23.93 -18.56 -34.45
N GLY A 554 -24.86 -17.61 -34.44
CA GLY A 554 -24.95 -16.55 -33.44
C GLY A 554 -25.30 -17.12 -32.07
N LYS A 555 -24.90 -16.39 -31.02
CA LYS A 555 -25.05 -16.83 -29.62
C LYS A 555 -26.13 -16.04 -28.90
N LEU A 556 -27.00 -16.75 -28.19
CA LEU A 556 -27.87 -16.19 -27.18
C LEU A 556 -27.26 -16.47 -25.81
N ILE A 557 -26.96 -15.43 -25.04
CA ILE A 557 -26.38 -15.55 -23.70
C ILE A 557 -27.22 -14.83 -22.66
N GLY A 558 -27.25 -15.33 -21.44
CA GLY A 558 -27.98 -14.63 -20.38
C GLY A 558 -27.76 -15.18 -18.98
N ILE A 559 -28.27 -14.42 -18.02
CA ILE A 559 -28.35 -14.81 -16.62
C ILE A 559 -29.79 -14.55 -16.19
N ILE A 560 -30.45 -15.55 -15.61
CA ILE A 560 -31.83 -15.46 -15.15
C ILE A 560 -31.95 -15.86 -13.69
N CYS A 561 -32.95 -15.30 -13.02
CA CYS A 561 -33.37 -15.68 -11.68
C CYS A 561 -34.46 -16.75 -11.81
N HIS A 562 -34.31 -17.90 -11.16
CA HIS A 562 -35.25 -19.02 -11.33
C HIS A 562 -35.74 -19.64 -10.02
N ASN A 563 -34.83 -20.14 -9.19
CA ASN A 563 -35.17 -20.88 -7.98
C ASN A 563 -35.29 -19.93 -6.78
N VAL A 564 -36.15 -18.92 -6.92
CA VAL A 564 -36.37 -17.94 -5.88
C VAL A 564 -37.10 -18.60 -4.71
N GLU A 565 -36.62 -18.39 -3.50
CA GLU A 565 -37.25 -18.90 -2.28
C GLU A 565 -37.73 -17.75 -1.39
N ASP A 566 -38.74 -18.00 -0.57
CA ASP A 566 -39.06 -17.08 0.53
C ASP A 566 -37.85 -16.96 1.46
N TYR A 567 -37.50 -15.72 1.80
CA TYR A 567 -36.34 -15.45 2.65
C TYR A 567 -36.44 -14.09 3.32
N ASN A 568 -36.00 -14.02 4.57
CA ASN A 568 -35.90 -12.76 5.30
C ASN A 568 -34.78 -12.81 6.34
N ASP A 569 -33.78 -11.95 6.21
CA ASP A 569 -32.74 -11.72 7.22
C ASP A 569 -32.59 -10.24 7.61
N GLY A 570 -33.57 -9.40 7.21
CA GLY A 570 -33.56 -7.95 7.43
C GLY A 570 -32.64 -7.15 6.47
N ILE A 571 -31.76 -7.82 5.71
CA ILE A 571 -30.97 -7.22 4.61
C ILE A 571 -31.59 -7.60 3.27
N LEU A 572 -32.00 -8.85 3.14
CA LEU A 572 -32.76 -9.42 2.04
C LEU A 572 -34.17 -9.72 2.52
N THR A 573 -35.16 -9.34 1.73
CA THR A 573 -36.51 -9.85 1.88
C THR A 573 -36.99 -10.31 0.51
N CYS A 574 -37.38 -11.57 0.43
CA CYS A 574 -38.00 -12.17 -0.73
C CYS A 574 -39.31 -12.82 -0.29
N ARG A 575 -40.39 -12.47 -0.98
CA ARG A 575 -41.72 -13.06 -0.77
C ARG A 575 -42.31 -13.49 -2.09
N ARG A 576 -42.61 -14.78 -2.22
CA ARG A 576 -43.30 -15.37 -3.37
C ARG A 576 -44.80 -15.18 -3.24
N ASP A 577 -45.44 -14.94 -4.38
CA ASP A 577 -46.88 -14.88 -4.53
C ASP A 577 -47.26 -15.43 -5.91
N ASN A 578 -47.73 -16.69 -5.94
CA ASN A 578 -48.16 -17.39 -7.14
C ASN A 578 -47.11 -17.33 -8.27
N ALA A 579 -47.36 -16.53 -9.31
CA ALA A 579 -46.49 -16.36 -10.47
C ALA A 579 -45.41 -15.27 -10.30
N PHE A 580 -45.35 -14.62 -9.14
CA PHE A 580 -44.46 -13.49 -8.88
C PHE A 580 -43.64 -13.69 -7.61
N TYR A 581 -42.60 -12.89 -7.46
CA TYR A 581 -41.93 -12.65 -6.19
C TYR A 581 -41.66 -11.16 -6.01
N THR A 582 -41.65 -10.72 -4.76
CA THR A 582 -41.28 -9.36 -4.37
C THR A 582 -39.92 -9.41 -3.68
N LEU A 583 -38.97 -8.63 -4.19
CA LEU A 583 -37.59 -8.62 -3.76
C LEU A 583 -37.19 -7.24 -3.22
N THR A 584 -36.65 -7.22 -2.02
CA THR A 584 -36.03 -6.06 -1.39
C THR A 584 -34.62 -6.40 -0.95
N MET A 585 -33.65 -5.66 -1.47
CA MET A 585 -32.23 -5.84 -1.18
C MET A 585 -31.67 -4.54 -0.60
N LYS A 586 -31.53 -4.48 0.72
CA LYS A 586 -31.07 -3.29 1.44
C LYS A 586 -29.67 -2.84 0.96
N GLY A 587 -29.52 -1.54 0.74
CA GLY A 587 -28.28 -0.97 0.21
C GLY A 587 -28.12 -1.07 -1.32
N THR A 588 -29.14 -1.54 -2.03
CA THR A 588 -29.18 -1.58 -3.50
C THR A 588 -30.36 -0.76 -4.04
N SER A 589 -30.44 -0.59 -5.38
CA SER A 589 -31.59 0.02 -6.05
C SER A 589 -32.82 -0.89 -6.13
N VAL A 590 -32.68 -2.18 -5.77
CA VAL A 590 -33.79 -3.15 -5.79
C VAL A 590 -34.55 -3.02 -4.48
N GLN A 591 -35.63 -2.26 -4.49
CA GLN A 591 -36.52 -2.03 -3.35
C GLN A 591 -37.95 -2.35 -3.79
N ASN A 592 -38.57 -3.36 -3.16
CA ASN A 592 -39.92 -3.85 -3.49
C ASN A 592 -40.11 -4.14 -4.99
N SER A 593 -39.10 -4.73 -5.63
CA SER A 593 -39.17 -5.13 -7.03
C SER A 593 -40.10 -6.33 -7.16
N ARG A 594 -41.18 -6.21 -7.93
CA ARG A 594 -42.07 -7.32 -8.25
C ARG A 594 -41.66 -7.92 -9.59
N GLU A 595 -41.24 -9.18 -9.57
CA GLU A 595 -40.68 -9.89 -10.73
C GLU A 595 -41.43 -11.20 -10.95
N ASN A 596 -41.47 -11.69 -12.20
CA ASN A 596 -42.08 -12.95 -12.57
C ASN A 596 -41.20 -14.12 -12.15
N ILE A 597 -41.81 -15.19 -11.65
CA ILE A 597 -41.14 -16.48 -11.49
C ILE A 597 -40.98 -17.08 -12.88
N ILE A 598 -39.74 -17.37 -13.27
CA ILE A 598 -39.45 -18.01 -14.55
C ILE A 598 -39.51 -19.52 -14.37
N ASP A 599 -40.38 -20.18 -15.14
CA ASP A 599 -40.29 -21.62 -15.38
C ASP A 599 -39.14 -21.90 -16.35
N VAL A 600 -38.09 -22.49 -15.80
CA VAL A 600 -36.83 -22.76 -16.48
C VAL A 600 -36.97 -23.77 -17.59
N ASP A 601 -37.76 -24.82 -17.36
CA ASP A 601 -37.97 -25.90 -18.33
C ASP A 601 -38.79 -25.39 -19.50
N TYR A 602 -39.77 -24.52 -19.21
CA TYR A 602 -40.50 -23.80 -20.24
C TYR A 602 -39.58 -22.91 -21.09
N ILE A 603 -38.75 -22.06 -20.46
CA ILE A 603 -37.82 -21.18 -21.20
C ILE A 603 -36.82 -21.99 -22.03
N HIS A 604 -36.27 -23.06 -21.47
CA HIS A 604 -35.35 -23.95 -22.17
C HIS A 604 -36.03 -24.54 -23.42
N SER A 605 -37.22 -25.14 -23.25
CA SER A 605 -38.01 -25.73 -24.34
C SER A 605 -38.42 -24.70 -25.40
N TRP A 606 -38.79 -23.50 -24.96
CA TRP A 606 -39.14 -22.38 -25.85
C TRP A 606 -37.93 -21.91 -26.68
N ILE A 607 -36.73 -21.79 -26.10
CA ILE A 607 -35.54 -21.43 -26.87
C ILE A 607 -35.20 -22.52 -27.89
N LEU A 608 -35.29 -23.80 -27.50
CA LEU A 608 -35.03 -24.92 -28.42
C LEU A 608 -36.02 -24.94 -29.60
N SER A 609 -37.30 -24.64 -29.36
CA SER A 609 -38.31 -24.61 -30.43
C SER A 609 -38.08 -23.49 -31.46
N LEU A 610 -37.27 -22.48 -31.11
CA LEU A 610 -36.80 -21.42 -32.02
C LEU A 610 -35.56 -21.83 -32.86
N GLY A 611 -35.20 -23.11 -32.90
CA GLY A 611 -34.07 -23.57 -33.72
C GLY A 611 -32.69 -23.33 -33.10
N PHE A 612 -32.61 -23.35 -31.77
CA PHE A 612 -31.36 -23.23 -31.01
C PHE A 612 -30.89 -24.58 -30.46
N VAL A 613 -29.58 -24.73 -30.29
CA VAL A 613 -28.95 -25.81 -29.52
C VAL A 613 -28.39 -25.22 -28.24
N ASN A 614 -28.55 -25.96 -27.14
CA ASN A 614 -27.99 -25.61 -25.84
C ASN A 614 -26.47 -25.87 -25.83
N ASP A 615 -25.68 -24.83 -25.54
CA ASP A 615 -24.26 -25.00 -25.26
C ASP A 615 -24.05 -25.33 -23.78
N PHE A 616 -24.70 -24.56 -22.90
CA PHE A 616 -24.79 -24.84 -21.47
C PHE A 616 -26.00 -24.13 -20.85
N PHE A 617 -26.53 -24.75 -19.81
CA PHE A 617 -27.64 -24.22 -19.04
C PHE A 617 -27.48 -24.69 -17.58
N VAL A 618 -26.83 -23.88 -16.75
CA VAL A 618 -26.33 -24.33 -15.44
C VAL A 618 -26.52 -23.25 -14.36
N ASN A 619 -26.63 -23.70 -13.11
CA ASN A 619 -26.56 -22.80 -11.95
C ASN A 619 -25.21 -22.09 -11.92
N ILE A 620 -25.20 -20.84 -11.46
CA ILE A 620 -23.93 -20.15 -11.20
C ILE A 620 -23.31 -20.78 -9.95
N GLU A 621 -22.09 -21.31 -10.09
CA GLU A 621 -21.39 -21.99 -9.00
C GLU A 621 -21.13 -21.06 -7.82
N ASN A 622 -21.34 -21.59 -6.62
CA ASN A 622 -21.04 -20.90 -5.37
C ASN A 622 -19.54 -20.67 -5.23
N ARG A 623 -19.18 -19.44 -4.88
CA ARG A 623 -17.81 -19.05 -4.54
C ARG A 623 -17.56 -19.24 -3.05
N LYS A 624 -16.34 -19.67 -2.71
CA LYS A 624 -15.93 -19.92 -1.32
C LYS A 624 -15.95 -18.63 -0.50
N TYR A 625 -15.71 -17.48 -1.16
CA TYR A 625 -15.52 -16.20 -0.47
C TYR A 625 -16.64 -15.18 -0.75
N MET A 626 -17.88 -15.57 -0.48
CA MET A 626 -19.08 -14.71 -0.57
C MET A 626 -19.92 -14.81 0.73
N PRO A 627 -20.49 -13.70 1.24
CA PRO A 627 -21.34 -13.74 2.44
C PRO A 627 -22.54 -14.68 2.25
N GLN A 628 -23.00 -15.34 3.33
CA GLN A 628 -24.05 -16.36 3.27
C GLN A 628 -25.34 -15.89 2.58
N ASN A 629 -25.81 -14.68 2.90
CA ASN A 629 -27.01 -14.10 2.27
C ASN A 629 -26.81 -13.87 0.77
N GLU A 630 -25.64 -13.37 0.36
CA GLU A 630 -25.27 -13.19 -1.03
C GLU A 630 -25.12 -14.54 -1.77
N ARG A 631 -24.56 -15.57 -1.11
CA ARG A 631 -24.44 -16.94 -1.64
C ARG A 631 -25.80 -17.59 -1.83
N LYS A 632 -26.74 -17.38 -0.91
CA LYS A 632 -28.12 -17.86 -1.07
C LYS A 632 -28.77 -17.25 -2.31
N VAL A 633 -28.67 -15.93 -2.48
CA VAL A 633 -29.20 -15.25 -3.67
C VAL A 633 -28.49 -15.68 -4.94
N LEU A 634 -27.18 -15.93 -4.88
CA LEU A 634 -26.42 -16.44 -6.01
C LEU A 634 -26.99 -17.77 -6.51
N GLY A 635 -27.40 -18.65 -5.59
CA GLY A 635 -28.05 -19.92 -5.91
C GLY A 635 -29.40 -19.79 -6.62
N TRP A 636 -30.00 -18.60 -6.64
CA TRP A 636 -31.22 -18.32 -7.42
C TRP A 636 -30.92 -18.03 -8.90
N TYR A 637 -29.65 -17.82 -9.28
CA TYR A 637 -29.27 -17.46 -10.64
C TYR A 637 -28.74 -18.65 -11.44
N MET A 638 -29.19 -18.72 -12.69
CA MET A 638 -28.63 -19.58 -13.72
C MET A 638 -28.01 -18.75 -14.83
N LYS A 639 -26.97 -19.30 -15.43
CA LYS A 639 -26.40 -18.78 -16.68
C LYS A 639 -26.69 -19.74 -17.82
N PHE A 640 -26.89 -19.19 -19.01
CA PHE A 640 -27.15 -19.97 -20.20
C PHE A 640 -26.45 -19.44 -21.43
N GLN A 641 -26.18 -20.35 -22.36
CA GLN A 641 -25.72 -20.03 -23.69
C GLN A 641 -26.34 -21.00 -24.69
N TYR A 642 -26.84 -20.45 -25.79
CA TYR A 642 -27.38 -21.23 -26.91
C TYR A 642 -26.78 -20.77 -28.23
N THR A 643 -26.69 -21.69 -29.18
CA THR A 643 -26.28 -21.44 -30.56
C THR A 643 -27.47 -21.56 -31.49
N LYS A 644 -27.72 -20.55 -32.32
CA LYS A 644 -28.74 -20.66 -33.37
C LYS A 644 -28.25 -21.57 -34.50
N ILE A 645 -28.98 -22.62 -34.84
CA ILE A 645 -28.59 -23.59 -35.88
C ILE A 645 -29.52 -23.62 -37.09
N ASN A 646 -30.79 -23.23 -36.93
CA ASN A 646 -31.78 -23.28 -38.00
C ASN A 646 -32.72 -22.05 -37.91
N PRO A 647 -33.22 -21.52 -39.03
CA PRO A 647 -34.34 -20.59 -39.04
C PRO A 647 -35.68 -21.28 -38.76
#